data_AF-A0A0S4IPL8-F1
#
_entry.id   AF-A0A0S4IPL8-F1
#
_cell.length_a   1.000
_cell.length_b   1.000
_cell.length_c   1.000
_cell.angle_alpha   90.00
_cell.angle_beta   90.00
_cell.angle_gamma   90.00
#
_symmetry.space_group_name_H-M   'P 1'
#
loop_
_entity.id
_entity.type
_entity.pdbx_description
1 polymer ?
#
loop_
_entity_poly.entity_id
_entity_poly.type
_entity_poly.pdbx_seq_one_letter_code
_entity_poly.pdbx_strand_id
1 'polypeptide(L)'
;MRRSFQRLLCATTPVAKVLATTVKTSAIAADLEALAQAKIQNLACWNNLPPTAKSALKLSSIALSTLDDAAAAASAKTEARPVWIAFGSQTGTAESYARMLGTYAVSHGFLPKVLSMDECAVQLTSVPPSLLPDAILFVCSTYGTGEFPSNAKMFWKALSGDQLNVLSAVPHAVFGLGNSHNEHFNAAAKSLVQKLKTVGSPSLMRAQLSCELQANGHDAPFRTWKRSIWAALGSTAAVAVLKPTYAVTECIAAKADEHVLRHGFIAATVHQNSMMTPKDYAPRVRLMRISLDCEQQRRAFGRVGTITDHIEMYPRNNAALVARAVARLGVSASTVVEVTPLAGAASNPAYDFKKMTVSTVLTEIVDLSAIPTRSLLETLSLCATSTEERERLENIAGDLSVGGLYDQLVAGVFTIVDALEAFPSIQLTLGQALTVLPHIALRSYSIASDNTDGNHASFEILYSVPTRSSSSASKTHQGLCSSMLDRSEPGDHIAVRLVPSNIALPRDDAPCAVVALGTGIGSAHAILQHRYRLHKEGKSVGRTHLFYGMRHLETDCFFRSDFAEMQKSGFLTTTFVPSHDGPKFETPMDRFDASLVELLGKNGHLSYCGLGGSVPLVLENALSRVGLDVAAMRSEGRLHEEFFTVDVDSENLFKSSTTDAGAATLAGRMGKCDMFCFQCEQTFKGKGCHKVGVCGKTPRVAALQDLTVHGAKHLGFYAHELRQLGGTVSDAANRFMLYSLFATLTNVNFDESRFVKIVRELSSLVSATRAQYEELARKNSATIATPAIKGFPSVLPAAADELVALGRDVSVLHRFTDAATQNAAGVSEMLVYGLKGIAAYADHGLMNNVESQEIYVFMQKALAFLASSEQYDLGKGLALSLEAGTINVTTMGLLYQSNASLGVPTPTPVAVKPTAGKAILVSGHDLIILKGLLEKTEKLGINVYTHGEMLPAHSYPKLKAHKNLVGHFGGAWMRQSVEFPHFPGPVLMTTNCLTEPHETYRARLFTAGAVGWNGIPHAGNNMSDINFDALINAALNESVGFGNEREFSYADPIGTSRPASLTVGFGHETILSVAPTILEEIKKGNITRFFLVGGCDGYEGDRSYYTDLVAKLPPTAVVLTVGCGKYRFNYMDKGTIGDTGIPRILDMGQCNDSFSAVQVALALAKALNCTPADLPLSIVLSWFEQKAIAVLLSCLALGLKPIHVGPALPAFITPDVLDVLVTKFGVCPLGDVNKDLEKMLAATGAS
;
A
#
# COMPACT_ATOMS: atom_id res chain seq x y z
N MET A 1 70.54 -9.28 -14.31
CA MET A 1 69.18 -9.87 -14.33
C MET A 1 68.18 -9.12 -13.45
N ARG A 2 68.29 -9.07 -12.11
CA ARG A 2 67.33 -8.34 -11.25
C ARG A 2 67.15 -6.84 -11.58
N ARG A 3 68.22 -6.12 -11.93
CA ARG A 3 68.14 -4.70 -12.33
C ARG A 3 67.53 -4.46 -13.72
N SER A 4 67.64 -5.42 -14.64
CA SER A 4 67.01 -5.35 -15.97
C SER A 4 65.51 -5.66 -15.89
N PHE A 5 65.13 -6.62 -15.03
CA PHE A 5 63.74 -6.99 -14.75
C PHE A 5 62.97 -5.85 -14.05
N GLN A 6 63.63 -5.12 -13.13
CA GLN A 6 63.05 -3.94 -12.48
C GLN A 6 62.88 -2.76 -13.45
N ARG A 7 63.77 -2.57 -14.43
CA ARG A 7 63.62 -1.52 -15.45
C ARG A 7 62.49 -1.81 -16.43
N LEU A 8 62.23 -3.07 -16.78
CA LEU A 8 61.06 -3.46 -17.59
C LEU A 8 59.75 -3.25 -16.81
N LEU A 9 59.73 -3.54 -15.50
CA LEU A 9 58.57 -3.32 -14.62
C LEU A 9 58.25 -1.82 -14.41
N CYS A 10 59.21 -0.92 -14.56
CA CYS A 10 58.96 0.52 -14.47
C CYS A 10 58.33 1.13 -15.75
N ALA A 11 58.21 0.36 -16.83
CA ALA A 11 57.53 0.75 -18.08
C ALA A 11 56.21 -0.02 -18.30
N THR A 12 55.56 -0.51 -17.23
CA THR A 12 54.50 -1.53 -17.36
C THR A 12 53.19 -1.01 -17.90
N THR A 13 52.84 -1.57 -19.04
CA THR A 13 51.50 -1.72 -19.56
C THR A 13 50.67 -2.64 -18.65
N PRO A 14 49.35 -2.40 -18.44
CA PRO A 14 48.47 -3.23 -17.61
C PRO A 14 48.56 -4.75 -17.83
N VAL A 15 48.82 -5.18 -19.07
CA VAL A 15 49.02 -6.60 -19.45
C VAL A 15 50.28 -7.21 -18.81
N ALA A 16 51.35 -6.44 -18.66
CA ALA A 16 52.59 -6.90 -18.03
C ALA A 16 52.40 -7.17 -16.52
N LYS A 17 51.52 -6.41 -15.85
CA LYS A 17 51.18 -6.64 -14.43
C LYS A 17 50.37 -7.92 -14.22
N VAL A 18 49.45 -8.24 -15.13
CA VAL A 18 48.64 -9.48 -15.07
C VAL A 18 49.54 -10.72 -15.16
N LEU A 19 50.52 -10.72 -16.08
CA LEU A 19 51.46 -11.83 -16.20
C LEU A 19 52.44 -11.92 -15.02
N ALA A 20 52.97 -10.78 -14.56
CA ALA A 20 53.93 -10.75 -13.45
C ALA A 20 53.34 -11.15 -12.09
N THR A 21 52.02 -11.04 -11.91
CA THR A 21 51.33 -11.46 -10.67
C THR A 21 50.92 -12.93 -10.68
N THR A 22 50.67 -13.50 -11.85
CA THR A 22 50.06 -14.83 -12.00
C THR A 22 51.10 -15.91 -12.34
N VAL A 23 52.13 -15.57 -13.12
CA VAL A 23 53.19 -16.51 -13.49
C VAL A 23 54.42 -16.21 -12.60
N LYS A 24 55.05 -17.24 -12.00
CA LYS A 24 56.21 -17.09 -11.09
C LYS A 24 57.45 -17.85 -11.58
N THR A 25 57.72 -17.83 -12.88
CA THR A 25 58.86 -18.56 -13.49
C THR A 25 59.85 -17.62 -14.16
N SER A 26 61.10 -18.08 -14.36
CA SER A 26 62.16 -17.31 -15.02
C SER A 26 61.93 -17.04 -16.51
N ALA A 27 60.90 -17.66 -17.13
CA ALA A 27 60.56 -17.52 -18.54
C ALA A 27 59.78 -16.24 -18.89
N ILE A 28 59.19 -15.56 -17.89
CA ILE A 28 58.33 -14.36 -18.08
C ILE A 28 59.06 -13.19 -18.73
N ALA A 29 60.38 -13.08 -18.54
CA ALA A 29 61.14 -11.97 -19.11
C ALA A 29 61.02 -11.91 -20.63
N ALA A 30 61.07 -13.06 -21.31
CA ALA A 30 60.95 -13.16 -22.76
C ALA A 30 59.52 -12.87 -23.25
N ASP A 31 58.50 -13.33 -22.50
CA ASP A 31 57.09 -13.07 -22.81
C ASP A 31 56.76 -11.57 -22.70
N LEU A 32 57.27 -10.90 -21.66
CA LEU A 32 57.09 -9.46 -21.47
C LEU A 32 57.80 -8.64 -22.56
N GLU A 33 58.97 -9.07 -23.00
CA GLU A 33 59.73 -8.40 -24.06
C GLU A 33 59.05 -8.56 -25.43
N ALA A 34 58.51 -9.76 -25.73
CA ALA A 34 57.73 -10.00 -26.95
C ALA A 34 56.45 -9.16 -27.00
N LEU A 35 55.72 -9.03 -25.89
CA LEU A 35 54.54 -8.16 -25.78
C LEU A 35 54.89 -6.68 -25.94
N ALA A 36 56.03 -6.24 -25.39
CA ALA A 36 56.51 -4.87 -25.53
C ALA A 36 56.90 -4.55 -26.98
N GLN A 37 57.61 -5.45 -27.68
CA GLN A 37 57.98 -5.30 -29.09
C GLN A 37 56.76 -5.26 -30.01
N ALA A 38 55.72 -6.05 -29.69
CA ALA A 38 54.45 -6.04 -30.41
C ALA A 38 53.50 -4.89 -30.01
N LYS A 39 53.94 -3.98 -29.15
CA LYS A 39 53.16 -2.84 -28.63
C LYS A 39 51.81 -3.24 -28.01
N ILE A 40 51.73 -4.39 -27.35
CA ILE A 40 50.50 -4.85 -26.68
C ILE A 40 50.43 -4.26 -25.29
N GLN A 41 49.61 -3.23 -25.13
CA GLN A 41 49.61 -2.38 -23.95
C GLN A 41 48.49 -2.70 -22.93
N ASN A 42 47.41 -3.36 -23.32
CA ASN A 42 46.32 -3.74 -22.41
C ASN A 42 45.55 -4.96 -22.95
N LEU A 43 44.61 -5.48 -22.15
CA LEU A 43 43.84 -6.67 -22.51
C LEU A 43 42.92 -6.44 -23.72
N ALA A 44 42.56 -5.19 -24.04
CA ALA A 44 41.81 -4.87 -25.26
C ALA A 44 42.69 -4.98 -26.51
N CYS A 45 43.95 -4.54 -26.45
CA CYS A 45 44.93 -4.79 -27.51
C CYS A 45 45.15 -6.29 -27.73
N TRP A 46 45.14 -7.07 -26.64
CA TRP A 46 45.24 -8.53 -26.70
C TRP A 46 43.99 -9.17 -27.33
N ASN A 47 42.78 -8.75 -26.96
CA ASN A 47 41.54 -9.29 -27.54
C ASN A 47 41.35 -8.98 -29.02
N ASN A 48 41.84 -7.83 -29.49
CA ASN A 48 41.71 -7.42 -30.88
C ASN A 48 42.75 -8.06 -31.82
N LEU A 49 43.70 -8.83 -31.29
CA LEU A 49 44.65 -9.59 -32.11
C LEU A 49 43.98 -10.85 -32.68
N PRO A 50 44.05 -11.08 -34.01
CA PRO A 50 43.58 -12.33 -34.58
C PRO A 50 44.42 -13.52 -34.07
N PRO A 51 43.85 -14.75 -34.00
CA PRO A 51 44.53 -15.92 -33.44
C PRO A 51 45.88 -16.22 -34.08
N THR A 52 46.01 -15.98 -35.38
CA THR A 52 47.26 -16.12 -36.14
C THR A 52 48.35 -15.15 -35.67
N ALA A 53 47.98 -13.91 -35.31
CA ALA A 53 48.91 -12.92 -34.79
C ALA A 53 49.31 -13.20 -33.34
N LYS A 54 48.39 -13.68 -32.50
CA LYS A 54 48.71 -14.14 -31.12
C LYS A 54 49.73 -15.28 -31.14
N SER A 55 49.55 -16.23 -32.07
CA SER A 55 50.44 -17.39 -32.24
C SER A 55 51.85 -17.00 -32.69
N ALA A 56 51.99 -15.91 -33.45
CA ALA A 56 53.27 -15.40 -33.95
C ALA A 56 54.14 -14.72 -32.88
N LEU A 57 53.56 -14.33 -31.74
CA LEU A 57 54.27 -13.65 -30.64
C LEU A 57 55.20 -14.58 -29.85
N LYS A 58 55.21 -15.89 -30.15
CA LYS A 58 56.05 -16.93 -29.50
C LYS A 58 56.01 -16.86 -27.96
N LEU A 59 54.84 -16.53 -27.40
CA LEU A 59 54.64 -16.53 -25.95
C LEU A 59 54.57 -17.95 -25.40
N SER A 60 54.97 -18.12 -24.14
CA SER A 60 54.75 -19.39 -23.44
C SER A 60 53.26 -19.74 -23.35
N SER A 61 52.94 -21.04 -23.35
CA SER A 61 51.55 -21.52 -23.27
C SER A 61 50.80 -21.00 -22.05
N ILE A 62 51.51 -20.86 -20.93
CA ILE A 62 50.98 -20.32 -19.67
C ILE A 62 50.70 -18.82 -19.79
N ALA A 63 51.56 -18.05 -20.45
CA ALA A 63 51.31 -16.63 -20.66
C ALA A 63 50.14 -16.39 -21.61
N LEU A 64 50.04 -17.21 -22.67
CA LEU A 64 48.94 -17.16 -23.63
C LEU A 64 47.60 -17.46 -22.93
N SER A 65 47.52 -18.55 -22.17
CA SER A 65 46.30 -18.94 -21.45
C SER A 65 45.93 -17.91 -20.39
N THR A 66 46.90 -17.41 -19.61
CA THR A 66 46.66 -16.38 -18.59
C THR A 66 46.10 -15.09 -19.18
N LEU A 67 46.59 -14.68 -20.35
CA LEU A 67 46.09 -13.47 -21.02
C LEU A 67 44.72 -13.69 -21.66
N ASP A 68 44.47 -14.85 -22.27
CA ASP A 68 43.16 -15.18 -22.82
C ASP A 68 42.12 -15.33 -21.70
N ASP A 69 42.46 -15.94 -20.56
CA ASP A 69 41.59 -16.06 -19.39
C ASP A 69 41.32 -14.69 -18.74
N ALA A 70 42.35 -13.85 -18.60
CA ALA A 70 42.19 -12.49 -18.08
C ALA A 70 41.37 -11.60 -19.02
N ALA A 71 41.53 -11.78 -20.34
CA ALA A 71 40.77 -11.03 -21.33
C ALA A 71 39.34 -11.56 -21.48
N ALA A 72 39.12 -12.86 -21.34
CA ALA A 72 37.80 -13.47 -21.22
C ALA A 72 37.09 -13.02 -19.94
N ALA A 73 37.78 -12.94 -18.79
CA ALA A 73 37.24 -12.39 -17.55
C ALA A 73 36.94 -10.89 -17.65
N ALA A 74 37.75 -10.14 -18.41
CA ALA A 74 37.49 -8.73 -18.70
C ALA A 74 36.31 -8.53 -19.66
N SER A 75 36.14 -9.40 -20.67
CA SER A 75 35.00 -9.43 -21.58
C SER A 75 33.73 -10.02 -20.97
N ALA A 76 33.86 -10.85 -19.93
CA ALA A 76 32.76 -11.41 -19.13
C ALA A 76 32.25 -10.43 -18.04
N LYS A 77 32.87 -9.25 -17.89
CA LYS A 77 32.19 -8.10 -17.27
C LYS A 77 31.09 -7.65 -18.23
N THR A 78 29.91 -8.25 -18.10
CA THR A 78 28.61 -7.66 -18.42
C THR A 78 28.67 -6.14 -18.24
N GLU A 79 28.21 -5.38 -19.24
CA GLU A 79 28.04 -3.93 -19.17
C GLU A 79 27.50 -3.55 -17.78
N ALA A 80 28.34 -2.94 -16.95
CA ALA A 80 27.97 -2.60 -15.60
C ALA A 80 26.93 -1.48 -15.68
N ARG A 81 25.66 -1.79 -15.41
CA ARG A 81 24.53 -0.85 -15.50
C ARG A 81 24.48 0.06 -14.27
N PRO A 82 24.90 1.34 -14.36
CA PRO A 82 24.95 2.25 -13.22
C PRO A 82 23.55 2.67 -12.77
N VAL A 83 23.24 2.59 -11.48
CA VAL A 83 21.97 3.09 -10.91
C VAL A 83 22.28 3.98 -9.72
N TRP A 84 21.67 5.15 -9.62
CA TRP A 84 21.83 6.01 -8.44
C TRP A 84 20.60 5.88 -7.53
N ILE A 85 20.84 5.92 -6.22
CA ILE A 85 19.78 5.84 -5.21
C ILE A 85 19.93 7.08 -4.34
N ALA A 86 19.03 8.05 -4.54
CA ALA A 86 19.07 9.35 -3.90
C ALA A 86 18.05 9.41 -2.74
N PHE A 87 18.49 9.73 -1.52
CA PHE A 87 17.60 9.79 -0.36
C PHE A 87 17.46 11.18 0.24
N GLY A 88 16.25 11.53 0.64
CA GLY A 88 15.95 12.68 1.49
C GLY A 88 15.43 12.17 2.83
N SER A 89 16.18 12.39 3.90
CA SER A 89 15.86 11.86 5.24
C SER A 89 16.19 12.83 6.37
N GLN A 90 15.22 13.06 7.26
CA GLN A 90 15.42 13.87 8.46
C GLN A 90 15.90 13.03 9.65
N THR A 91 15.32 11.84 9.84
CA THR A 91 15.54 10.96 11.00
C THR A 91 16.27 9.65 10.65
N GLY A 92 16.69 9.48 9.38
CA GLY A 92 17.44 8.32 8.91
C GLY A 92 16.59 7.18 8.31
N THR A 93 15.26 7.20 8.44
CA THR A 93 14.40 6.11 7.92
C THR A 93 14.52 5.94 6.39
N ALA A 94 14.45 7.04 5.63
CA ALA A 94 14.57 7.01 4.18
C ALA A 94 15.99 6.60 3.73
N GLU A 95 17.01 7.01 4.48
CA GLU A 95 18.39 6.56 4.27
C GLU A 95 18.53 5.04 4.44
N SER A 96 17.92 4.48 5.48
CA SER A 96 17.94 3.02 5.72
C SER A 96 17.35 2.24 4.55
N TYR A 97 16.21 2.67 4.01
CA TYR A 97 15.61 2.04 2.82
C TYR A 97 16.48 2.20 1.57
N ALA A 98 17.12 3.36 1.38
CA ALA A 98 18.03 3.58 0.26
C ALA A 98 19.28 2.68 0.32
N ARG A 99 19.88 2.49 1.51
CA ARG A 99 20.99 1.56 1.74
C ARG A 99 20.58 0.12 1.41
N MET A 100 19.37 -0.27 1.83
CA MET A 100 18.80 -1.57 1.49
C MET A 100 18.65 -1.75 -0.03
N LEU A 101 18.10 -0.77 -0.74
CA LEU A 101 18.04 -0.82 -2.21
C LEU A 101 19.42 -0.98 -2.84
N GLY A 102 20.44 -0.30 -2.30
CA GLY A 102 21.83 -0.43 -2.77
C GLY A 102 22.33 -1.87 -2.69
N THR A 103 22.07 -2.54 -1.57
CA THR A 103 22.43 -3.97 -1.38
C THR A 103 21.72 -4.89 -2.39
N TYR A 104 20.43 -4.67 -2.61
CA TYR A 104 19.67 -5.47 -3.58
C TYR A 104 20.08 -5.19 -5.03
N ALA A 105 20.37 -3.94 -5.39
CA ALA A 105 20.80 -3.58 -6.73
C ALA A 105 22.09 -4.33 -7.15
N VAL A 106 23.07 -4.48 -6.26
CA VAL A 106 24.28 -5.29 -6.50
C VAL A 106 23.93 -6.76 -6.78
N SER A 107 22.96 -7.28 -6.04
CA SER A 107 22.48 -8.66 -6.18
C SER A 107 21.69 -8.89 -7.47
N HIS A 108 21.06 -7.84 -8.01
CA HIS A 108 20.32 -7.83 -9.27
C HIS A 108 21.16 -7.48 -10.51
N GLY A 109 22.49 -7.35 -10.35
CA GLY A 109 23.43 -7.12 -11.46
C GLY A 109 23.68 -5.65 -11.82
N PHE A 110 23.24 -4.70 -10.98
CA PHE A 110 23.48 -3.28 -11.18
C PHE A 110 24.73 -2.80 -10.43
N LEU A 111 25.22 -1.61 -10.81
CA LEU A 111 26.29 -0.89 -10.11
C LEU A 111 25.68 0.32 -9.35
N PRO A 112 25.16 0.12 -8.13
CA PRO A 112 24.48 1.17 -7.39
C PRO A 112 25.42 2.20 -6.77
N LYS A 113 24.94 3.46 -6.71
CA LYS A 113 25.55 4.57 -5.97
C LYS A 113 24.50 5.20 -5.05
N VAL A 114 24.66 5.07 -3.73
CA VAL A 114 23.72 5.61 -2.75
C VAL A 114 24.20 6.98 -2.27
N LEU A 115 23.36 8.01 -2.39
CA LEU A 115 23.68 9.41 -2.13
C LEU A 115 22.53 10.09 -1.39
N SER A 116 22.82 11.10 -0.57
CA SER A 116 21.78 12.07 -0.21
C SER A 116 21.32 12.81 -1.48
N MET A 117 20.11 13.35 -1.45
CA MET A 117 19.60 14.14 -2.58
C MET A 117 20.50 15.35 -2.86
N ASP A 118 20.99 16.04 -1.84
CA ASP A 118 21.90 17.18 -2.02
C ASP A 118 23.24 16.79 -2.67
N GLU A 119 23.84 15.65 -2.28
CA GLU A 119 25.02 15.11 -2.97
C GLU A 119 24.72 14.71 -4.42
N CYS A 120 23.53 14.16 -4.67
CA CYS A 120 23.06 13.85 -6.01
C CYS A 120 22.97 15.11 -6.87
N ALA A 121 22.49 16.23 -6.33
CA ALA A 121 22.45 17.51 -7.04
C ALA A 121 23.86 17.97 -7.43
N VAL A 122 24.79 17.97 -6.48
CA VAL A 122 26.19 18.35 -6.74
C VAL A 122 26.79 17.49 -7.86
N GLN A 123 26.57 16.17 -7.81
CA GLN A 123 27.09 15.30 -8.86
C GLN A 123 26.44 15.56 -10.22
N LEU A 124 25.11 15.65 -10.29
CA LEU A 124 24.40 15.93 -11.55
C LEU A 124 24.83 17.24 -12.21
N THR A 125 25.24 18.24 -11.43
CA THR A 125 25.78 19.51 -11.97
C THR A 125 27.23 19.44 -12.46
N SER A 126 27.96 18.38 -12.10
CA SER A 126 29.41 18.26 -12.34
C SER A 126 29.80 17.13 -13.30
N VAL A 127 28.95 16.12 -13.48
CA VAL A 127 29.26 14.96 -14.34
C VAL A 127 28.87 15.21 -15.81
N PRO A 128 29.70 14.80 -16.78
CA PRO A 128 29.35 14.85 -18.19
C PRO A 128 28.20 13.86 -18.51
N PRO A 129 27.38 14.11 -19.57
CA PRO A 129 26.24 13.26 -19.92
C PRO A 129 26.55 11.77 -20.13
N SER A 130 27.77 11.45 -20.56
CA SER A 130 28.25 10.07 -20.76
C SER A 130 28.46 9.28 -19.46
N LEU A 131 28.42 9.93 -18.30
CA LEU A 131 28.59 9.32 -16.98
C LEU A 131 27.30 9.34 -16.13
N LEU A 132 26.17 9.65 -16.76
CA LEU A 132 24.85 9.57 -16.11
C LEU A 132 24.46 8.11 -15.83
N PRO A 133 23.69 7.86 -14.77
CA PRO A 133 23.18 6.53 -14.49
C PRO A 133 22.08 6.12 -15.47
N ASP A 134 21.86 4.82 -15.62
CA ASP A 134 20.72 4.25 -16.34
C ASP A 134 19.38 4.64 -15.70
N ALA A 135 19.39 4.87 -14.38
CA ALA A 135 18.22 5.30 -13.62
C ALA A 135 18.59 5.95 -12.28
N ILE A 136 17.68 6.77 -11.75
CA ILE A 136 17.74 7.31 -10.38
C ILE A 136 16.52 6.87 -9.57
N LEU A 137 16.76 6.21 -8.44
CA LEU A 137 15.73 5.79 -7.48
C LEU A 137 15.70 6.76 -6.32
N PHE A 138 14.60 7.51 -6.18
CA PHE A 138 14.42 8.48 -5.09
C PHE A 138 13.69 7.86 -3.91
N VAL A 139 14.24 8.02 -2.70
CA VAL A 139 13.60 7.61 -1.43
C VAL A 139 13.49 8.84 -0.53
N CYS A 140 12.30 9.44 -0.42
CA CYS A 140 12.15 10.76 0.20
C CYS A 140 11.08 10.77 1.31
N SER A 141 11.47 11.17 2.52
CA SER A 141 10.53 11.47 3.61
C SER A 141 9.98 12.88 3.51
N THR A 142 8.77 13.09 4.02
CA THR A 142 8.21 14.46 4.21
C THR A 142 8.49 14.95 5.63
N TYR A 143 8.93 16.20 5.78
CA TYR A 143 9.19 16.82 7.08
C TYR A 143 8.16 17.91 7.42
N GLY A 144 7.81 18.03 8.72
CA GLY A 144 6.94 19.08 9.25
C GLY A 144 5.63 19.23 8.46
N THR A 145 5.39 20.44 7.96
CA THR A 145 4.21 20.85 7.16
C THR A 145 4.38 20.61 5.65
N GLY A 146 5.12 19.56 5.27
CA GLY A 146 5.25 19.18 3.86
C GLY A 146 6.60 19.49 3.20
N GLU A 147 7.58 19.97 3.98
CA GLU A 147 8.90 20.34 3.49
C GLU A 147 9.76 19.13 3.08
N PHE A 148 10.77 19.41 2.25
CA PHE A 148 11.87 18.48 2.01
C PHE A 148 12.79 18.40 3.25
N PRO A 149 13.32 17.21 3.57
CA PRO A 149 14.33 17.03 4.62
C PRO A 149 15.56 17.90 4.38
N SER A 150 16.31 18.21 5.44
CA SER A 150 17.47 19.11 5.37
C SER A 150 18.50 18.70 4.30
N ASN A 151 18.75 17.41 4.13
CA ASN A 151 19.67 16.82 3.13
C ASN A 151 19.06 16.64 1.72
N ALA A 152 17.92 17.27 1.46
CA ALA A 152 17.26 17.34 0.16
C ALA A 152 16.88 18.77 -0.25
N LYS A 153 17.14 19.78 0.59
CA LYS A 153 16.75 21.17 0.33
C LYS A 153 17.55 21.78 -0.82
N MET A 154 18.85 21.46 -0.94
CA MET A 154 19.67 21.97 -2.05
C MET A 154 19.25 21.33 -3.37
N PHE A 155 18.99 20.02 -3.39
CA PHE A 155 18.47 19.33 -4.57
C PHE A 155 17.14 19.93 -5.01
N TRP A 156 16.20 20.12 -4.08
CA TRP A 156 14.91 20.71 -4.40
C TRP A 156 15.05 22.12 -4.97
N LYS A 157 15.94 22.95 -4.40
CA LYS A 157 16.25 24.29 -4.91
C LYS A 157 16.86 24.24 -6.32
N ALA A 158 17.83 23.38 -6.56
CA ALA A 158 18.49 23.21 -7.86
C ALA A 158 17.52 22.69 -8.93
N LEU A 159 16.68 21.71 -8.59
CA LEU A 159 15.64 21.19 -9.46
C LEU A 159 14.60 22.27 -9.79
N SER A 160 14.17 23.03 -8.78
CA SER A 160 13.18 24.11 -8.94
C SER A 160 13.69 25.28 -9.77
N GLY A 161 15.00 25.58 -9.70
CA GLY A 161 15.67 26.60 -10.51
C GLY A 161 16.20 26.09 -11.85
N ASP A 162 15.72 24.94 -12.33
CA ASP A 162 16.06 24.33 -13.64
C ASP A 162 17.56 24.05 -13.86
N GLN A 163 18.33 23.90 -12.78
CA GLN A 163 19.76 23.58 -12.83
C GLN A 163 20.02 22.09 -13.10
N LEU A 164 18.99 21.25 -13.01
CA LEU A 164 19.07 19.79 -13.14
C LEU A 164 18.37 19.26 -14.42
N ASN A 165 18.38 20.03 -15.51
CA ASN A 165 17.75 19.66 -16.80
C ASN A 165 18.28 18.36 -17.41
N VAL A 166 19.48 17.94 -16.99
CA VAL A 166 20.07 16.64 -17.35
C VAL A 166 19.18 15.44 -16.98
N LEU A 167 18.29 15.60 -15.99
CA LEU A 167 17.32 14.57 -15.58
C LEU A 167 16.28 14.24 -16.66
N SER A 168 16.07 15.10 -17.66
CA SER A 168 15.19 14.83 -18.80
C SER A 168 15.59 13.56 -19.57
N ALA A 169 16.88 13.19 -19.54
CA ALA A 169 17.40 12.00 -20.22
C ALA A 169 17.52 10.77 -19.31
N VAL A 170 17.22 10.90 -18.01
CA VAL A 170 17.48 9.86 -17.01
C VAL A 170 16.16 9.34 -16.42
N PRO A 171 15.81 8.05 -16.62
CA PRO A 171 14.64 7.44 -16.00
C PRO A 171 14.67 7.49 -14.48
N HIS A 172 13.50 7.60 -13.84
CA HIS A 172 13.39 7.66 -12.38
C HIS A 172 12.26 6.81 -11.79
N ALA A 173 12.38 6.51 -10.50
CA ALA A 173 11.28 6.03 -9.66
C ALA A 173 11.30 6.72 -8.30
N VAL A 174 10.14 6.87 -7.66
CA VAL A 174 10.02 7.56 -6.36
C VAL A 174 9.30 6.69 -5.34
N PHE A 175 9.94 6.50 -4.18
CA PHE A 175 9.34 5.96 -2.97
C PHE A 175 9.22 7.07 -1.92
N GLY A 176 8.00 7.43 -1.59
CA GLY A 176 7.69 8.44 -0.60
C GLY A 176 7.43 7.83 0.78
N LEU A 177 7.97 8.45 1.83
CA LEU A 177 7.63 8.18 3.22
C LEU A 177 6.85 9.36 3.79
N GLY A 178 5.65 9.11 4.29
CA GLY A 178 4.86 10.13 4.98
C GLY A 178 3.91 9.58 6.04
N ASN A 179 3.19 10.49 6.69
CA ASN A 179 2.12 10.17 7.63
C ASN A 179 0.78 10.57 7.02
N SER A 180 -0.16 9.63 6.85
CA SER A 180 -1.45 9.92 6.19
C SER A 180 -2.40 10.77 7.04
N HIS A 181 -2.06 11.01 8.31
CA HIS A 181 -2.77 11.95 9.18
C HIS A 181 -2.18 13.37 9.10
N ASN A 182 -1.03 13.54 8.46
CA ASN A 182 -0.55 14.86 8.06
C ASN A 182 -1.27 15.25 6.76
N GLU A 183 -1.87 16.44 6.72
CA GLU A 183 -2.53 16.96 5.51
C GLU A 183 -1.58 17.05 4.31
N HIS A 184 -0.29 17.24 4.59
CA HIS A 184 0.82 17.20 3.66
C HIS A 184 1.38 15.78 3.47
N PHE A 185 0.55 14.74 3.58
CA PHE A 185 0.95 13.35 3.39
C PHE A 185 1.78 13.17 2.11
N ASN A 186 3.04 12.77 2.29
CA ASN A 186 3.99 12.58 1.18
C ASN A 186 4.21 13.83 0.30
N ALA A 187 4.00 15.05 0.81
CA ALA A 187 4.09 16.27 0.02
C ALA A 187 5.45 16.44 -0.66
N ALA A 188 6.57 16.16 0.01
CA ALA A 188 7.90 16.24 -0.61
C ALA A 188 8.03 15.28 -1.81
N ALA A 189 7.63 14.01 -1.64
CA ALA A 189 7.66 13.02 -2.72
C ALA A 189 6.70 13.36 -3.87
N LYS A 190 5.49 13.88 -3.57
CA LYS A 190 4.51 14.33 -4.58
C LYS A 190 5.04 15.52 -5.38
N SER A 191 5.62 16.52 -4.70
CA SER A 191 6.23 17.69 -5.33
C SER A 191 7.41 17.29 -6.21
N LEU A 192 8.23 16.34 -5.74
CA LEU A 192 9.33 15.77 -6.52
C LEU A 192 8.82 15.12 -7.82
N VAL A 193 7.82 14.24 -7.73
CA VAL A 193 7.22 13.57 -8.92
C VAL A 193 6.67 14.59 -9.91
N GLN A 194 5.95 15.60 -9.42
CA GLN A 194 5.37 16.62 -10.29
C GLN A 194 6.45 17.43 -11.02
N LYS A 195 7.51 17.85 -10.32
CA LYS A 195 8.59 18.62 -10.93
C LYS A 195 9.45 17.76 -11.87
N LEU A 196 9.73 16.49 -11.56
CA LEU A 196 10.41 15.57 -12.47
C LEU A 196 9.64 15.37 -13.78
N LYS A 197 8.29 15.30 -13.69
CA LYS A 197 7.42 15.27 -14.87
C LYS A 197 7.55 16.55 -15.71
N THR A 198 7.59 17.73 -15.08
CA THR A 198 7.80 19.01 -15.79
C THR A 198 9.16 19.11 -16.45
N VAL A 199 10.22 18.57 -15.84
CA VAL A 199 11.58 18.49 -16.42
C VAL A 199 11.67 17.47 -17.56
N GLY A 200 10.67 16.59 -17.72
CA GLY A 200 10.63 15.58 -18.79
C GLY A 200 11.37 14.28 -18.46
N SER A 201 11.70 14.02 -17.19
CA SER A 201 12.36 12.77 -16.77
C SER A 201 11.40 11.57 -16.93
N PRO A 202 11.78 10.50 -17.66
CA PRO A 202 10.93 9.33 -17.86
C PRO A 202 10.64 8.59 -16.54
N SER A 203 9.37 8.30 -16.25
CA SER A 203 9.01 7.55 -15.04
C SER A 203 9.04 6.04 -15.32
N LEU A 204 9.83 5.29 -14.55
CA LEU A 204 9.91 3.83 -14.64
C LEU A 204 8.63 3.15 -14.12
N MET A 205 7.97 3.79 -13.16
CA MET A 205 6.75 3.31 -12.54
C MET A 205 6.06 4.39 -11.72
N ARG A 206 4.79 4.16 -11.40
CA ARG A 206 4.03 5.01 -10.49
C ARG A 206 4.76 5.13 -9.15
N ALA A 207 4.89 6.37 -8.65
CA ALA A 207 5.45 6.64 -7.34
C ALA A 207 4.67 5.91 -6.24
N GLN A 208 5.38 5.22 -5.35
CA GLN A 208 4.79 4.53 -4.22
C GLN A 208 4.81 5.45 -3.01
N LEU A 209 3.64 5.84 -2.51
CA LEU A 209 3.49 6.72 -1.35
C LEU A 209 3.14 5.88 -0.12
N SER A 210 4.15 5.58 0.70
CA SER A 210 4.00 4.76 1.90
C SER A 210 3.57 5.59 3.11
N CYS A 211 2.96 4.92 4.09
CA CYS A 211 2.48 5.56 5.31
C CYS A 211 2.94 4.81 6.56
N GLU A 212 3.53 5.53 7.53
CA GLU A 212 3.98 4.91 8.79
C GLU A 212 2.83 4.27 9.60
N LEU A 213 1.60 4.71 9.36
CA LEU A 213 0.39 4.28 10.06
C LEU A 213 -0.35 3.14 9.35
N GLN A 214 0.26 2.54 8.32
CA GLN A 214 -0.21 1.25 7.81
C GLN A 214 0.13 0.16 8.83
N ALA A 215 -0.64 -0.93 8.87
CA ALA A 215 -0.45 -2.03 9.83
C ALA A 215 0.99 -2.58 9.83
N ASN A 216 1.70 -2.47 8.70
CA ASN A 216 3.08 -2.89 8.52
C ASN A 216 4.04 -1.71 8.21
N GLY A 217 3.66 -0.49 8.60
CA GLY A 217 4.40 0.74 8.38
C GLY A 217 4.84 0.97 6.93
N HIS A 218 6.04 1.52 6.76
CA HIS A 218 6.63 1.74 5.44
C HIS A 218 7.18 0.47 4.77
N ASP A 219 7.39 -0.61 5.53
CA ASP A 219 8.18 -1.76 5.08
C ASP A 219 7.42 -2.64 4.07
N ALA A 220 6.14 -2.91 4.31
CA ALA A 220 5.30 -3.66 3.37
C ALA A 220 5.19 -2.99 1.97
N PRO A 221 4.79 -1.70 1.84
CA PRO A 221 4.76 -1.05 0.54
C PRO A 221 6.15 -0.92 -0.08
N PHE A 222 7.21 -0.78 0.73
CA PHE A 222 8.59 -0.77 0.26
C PHE A 222 8.98 -2.10 -0.38
N ARG A 223 8.65 -3.24 0.23
CA ARG A 223 8.93 -4.57 -0.33
C ARG A 223 8.25 -4.80 -1.67
N THR A 224 6.97 -4.44 -1.78
CA THR A 224 6.22 -4.52 -3.04
C THR A 224 6.84 -3.64 -4.11
N TRP A 225 7.18 -2.40 -3.78
CA TRP A 225 7.81 -1.46 -4.71
C TRP A 225 9.22 -1.91 -5.13
N LYS A 226 10.04 -2.38 -4.18
CA LYS A 226 11.38 -2.97 -4.39
C LYS A 226 11.31 -4.13 -5.38
N ARG A 227 10.32 -5.03 -5.27
CA ARG A 227 10.17 -6.16 -6.19
C ARG A 227 9.86 -5.67 -7.61
N SER A 228 8.95 -4.71 -7.75
CA SER A 228 8.56 -4.16 -9.04
C SER A 228 9.70 -3.38 -9.71
N ILE A 229 10.55 -2.66 -8.95
CA ILE A 229 11.56 -1.77 -9.55
C ILE A 229 12.68 -2.54 -10.25
N TRP A 230 13.06 -3.71 -9.71
CA TRP A 230 14.05 -4.57 -10.37
C TRP A 230 13.52 -5.15 -11.68
N ALA A 231 12.22 -5.51 -11.72
CA ALA A 231 11.56 -5.92 -12.96
C ALA A 231 11.49 -4.77 -13.98
N ALA A 232 11.14 -3.56 -13.54
CA ALA A 232 11.11 -2.38 -14.41
C ALA A 232 12.49 -2.00 -14.97
N LEU A 233 13.56 -2.26 -14.22
CA LEU A 233 14.93 -2.08 -14.68
C LEU A 233 15.43 -3.26 -15.55
N GLY A 234 14.62 -4.29 -15.79
CA GLY A 234 14.96 -5.42 -16.66
C GLY A 234 15.81 -6.52 -16.00
N SER A 235 15.81 -6.63 -14.67
CA SER A 235 16.48 -7.73 -13.97
C SER A 235 15.60 -8.99 -13.96
N THR A 236 16.16 -10.12 -14.41
CA THR A 236 15.54 -11.47 -14.33
C THR A 236 16.17 -12.34 -13.24
N ALA A 237 17.14 -11.82 -12.50
CA ALA A 237 17.91 -12.57 -11.51
C ALA A 237 17.13 -12.72 -10.20
N ALA A 238 17.05 -13.97 -9.69
CA ALA A 238 16.70 -14.23 -8.30
C ALA A 238 17.94 -13.99 -7.41
N VAL A 239 17.77 -13.25 -6.32
CA VAL A 239 18.86 -13.03 -5.36
C VAL A 239 19.06 -14.31 -4.55
N ALA A 240 20.09 -15.08 -4.88
CA ALA A 240 20.43 -16.32 -4.18
C ALA A 240 21.42 -16.12 -3.02
N VAL A 241 22.20 -15.03 -3.03
CA VAL A 241 23.27 -14.79 -2.05
C VAL A 241 23.41 -13.29 -1.75
N LEU A 242 23.58 -12.94 -0.48
CA LEU A 242 23.92 -11.60 -0.03
C LEU A 242 25.39 -11.26 -0.38
N LYS A 243 25.60 -10.33 -1.32
CA LYS A 243 26.94 -9.81 -1.64
C LYS A 243 27.34 -8.67 -0.68
N PRO A 244 28.56 -8.67 -0.12
CA PRO A 244 29.01 -7.57 0.72
C PRO A 244 29.22 -6.29 -0.10
N THR A 245 28.75 -5.16 0.42
CA THR A 245 29.04 -3.81 -0.09
C THR A 245 30.22 -3.17 0.63
N TYR A 246 30.77 -3.81 1.67
CA TYR A 246 31.99 -3.38 2.36
C TYR A 246 33.02 -4.51 2.34
N ALA A 247 34.23 -4.20 1.89
CA ALA A 247 35.39 -5.06 2.07
C ALA A 247 36.02 -4.80 3.43
N VAL A 248 36.39 -5.87 4.12
CA VAL A 248 37.04 -5.82 5.43
C VAL A 248 38.41 -6.46 5.31
N THR A 249 39.46 -5.69 5.56
CA THR A 249 40.84 -6.17 5.53
C THR A 249 41.40 -6.22 6.94
N GLU A 250 41.85 -7.39 7.39
CA GLU A 250 42.54 -7.52 8.67
C GLU A 250 43.95 -6.93 8.59
N CYS A 251 44.28 -6.05 9.53
CA CYS A 251 45.58 -5.39 9.62
C CYS A 251 46.46 -6.07 10.66
N ILE A 252 47.32 -6.99 10.22
CA ILE A 252 48.25 -7.71 11.11
C ILE A 252 49.30 -6.73 11.68
N ALA A 253 49.44 -6.70 13.01
CA ALA A 253 50.39 -5.87 13.77
C ALA A 253 50.22 -4.34 13.62
N ALA A 254 49.07 -3.84 13.16
CA ALA A 254 48.76 -2.42 13.15
C ALA A 254 48.18 -1.97 14.51
N LYS A 255 48.52 -0.75 14.94
CA LYS A 255 47.76 -0.07 16.01
C LYS A 255 46.45 0.46 15.42
N ALA A 256 45.36 0.32 16.16
CA ALA A 256 44.13 1.05 15.85
C ALA A 256 44.40 2.55 15.97
N ASP A 257 43.77 3.35 15.13
CA ASP A 257 43.88 4.81 15.22
C ASP A 257 43.31 5.29 16.56
N GLU A 258 43.96 6.28 17.18
CA GLU A 258 43.47 6.87 18.42
C GLU A 258 42.05 7.41 18.22
N HIS A 259 41.20 7.11 19.19
CA HIS A 259 39.79 7.48 19.22
C HIS A 259 39.62 9.00 19.34
N VAL A 260 39.74 9.69 18.21
CA VAL A 260 39.26 11.06 18.06
C VAL A 260 37.78 10.96 17.73
N LEU A 261 36.92 11.46 18.63
CA LEU A 261 35.48 11.63 18.47
C LEU A 261 35.12 11.87 16.99
N ARG A 262 34.07 11.19 16.49
CA ARG A 262 33.61 11.29 15.10
C ARG A 262 33.58 12.76 14.67
N HIS A 263 34.05 13.06 13.46
CA HIS A 263 34.19 14.43 12.97
C HIS A 263 32.91 15.25 13.21
N GLY A 264 33.01 16.34 13.96
CA GLY A 264 31.88 17.20 14.36
C GLY A 264 31.21 16.87 15.72
N PHE A 265 31.69 15.87 16.46
CA PHE A 265 31.25 15.58 17.84
C PHE A 265 32.33 15.96 18.87
N ILE A 266 31.88 16.43 20.04
CA ILE A 266 32.72 16.78 21.19
C ILE A 266 32.28 15.99 22.43
N ALA A 267 33.16 15.82 23.42
CA ALA A 267 32.80 15.17 24.67
C ALA A 267 32.07 16.16 25.59
N ALA A 268 30.93 15.74 26.13
CA ALA A 268 30.19 16.44 27.18
C ALA A 268 30.37 15.70 28.51
N THR A 269 30.66 16.44 29.58
CA THR A 269 30.73 15.86 30.93
C THR A 269 29.35 15.83 31.55
N VAL A 270 28.93 14.68 32.07
CA VAL A 270 27.68 14.54 32.83
C VAL A 270 27.90 15.07 34.26
N HIS A 271 27.07 16.01 34.71
CA HIS A 271 27.12 16.55 36.08
C HIS A 271 26.01 15.99 36.96
N GLN A 272 24.85 15.73 36.37
CA GLN A 272 23.67 15.26 37.09
C GLN A 272 22.81 14.42 36.15
N ASN A 273 22.18 13.38 36.70
CA ASN A 273 21.20 12.56 36.01
C ASN A 273 20.14 12.07 37.01
N SER A 274 19.09 12.86 37.23
CA SER A 274 18.11 12.63 38.31
C SER A 274 16.81 12.04 37.77
N MET A 275 16.24 11.08 38.51
CA MET A 275 14.90 10.57 38.22
C MET A 275 13.86 11.62 38.63
N MET A 276 12.99 12.01 37.69
CA MET A 276 11.94 13.01 37.90
C MET A 276 10.59 12.39 38.26
N THR A 277 10.42 11.09 38.03
CA THR A 277 9.23 10.32 38.41
C THR A 277 9.53 9.32 39.56
N PRO A 278 8.53 8.84 40.30
CA PRO A 278 8.73 7.79 41.31
C PRO A 278 9.31 6.49 40.71
N LYS A 279 10.05 5.73 41.52
CA LYS A 279 10.71 4.48 41.06
C LYS A 279 9.74 3.44 40.48
N ASP A 280 8.53 3.37 41.03
CA ASP A 280 7.51 2.38 40.64
C ASP A 280 6.52 2.93 39.60
N TYR A 281 6.83 4.07 38.99
CA TYR A 281 5.98 4.73 38.02
C TYR A 281 6.52 4.60 36.58
N ALA A 282 5.62 4.32 35.64
CA ALA A 282 5.90 4.32 34.21
C ALA A 282 5.05 5.41 33.50
N PRO A 283 5.68 6.33 32.74
CA PRO A 283 7.05 6.28 32.24
C PRO A 283 8.10 6.77 33.24
N ARG A 284 9.31 6.23 33.12
CA ARG A 284 10.50 6.72 33.83
C ARG A 284 11.04 7.94 33.10
N VAL A 285 11.04 9.10 33.74
CA VAL A 285 11.54 10.36 33.15
C VAL A 285 12.73 10.86 33.95
N ARG A 286 13.77 11.33 33.25
CA ARG A 286 15.01 11.82 33.87
C ARG A 286 15.38 13.20 33.35
N LEU A 287 15.97 13.98 34.24
CA LEU A 287 16.61 15.26 33.94
C LEU A 287 18.13 15.06 34.03
N MET A 288 18.83 15.31 32.93
CA MET A 288 20.29 15.22 32.87
C MET A 288 20.88 16.60 32.61
N ARG A 289 21.90 16.96 33.40
CA ARG A 289 22.71 18.16 33.20
C ARG A 289 24.08 17.75 32.68
N ILE A 290 24.48 18.34 31.56
CA ILE A 290 25.78 18.13 30.92
C ILE A 290 26.51 19.46 30.75
N SER A 291 27.84 19.41 30.64
CA SER A 291 28.63 20.56 30.23
C SER A 291 29.42 20.32 28.95
N LEU A 292 29.51 21.35 28.11
CA LEU A 292 30.29 21.39 26.88
C LEU A 292 31.37 22.46 26.95
N ASP A 293 32.53 22.19 26.37
CA ASP A 293 33.61 23.18 26.25
C ASP A 293 33.23 24.28 25.24
N CYS A 294 33.11 25.52 25.72
CA CYS A 294 32.67 26.66 24.92
C CYS A 294 33.65 27.04 23.80
N GLU A 295 34.96 26.85 24.00
CA GLU A 295 35.95 27.13 22.97
C GLU A 295 35.91 26.07 21.87
N GLN A 296 35.77 24.80 22.23
CA GLN A 296 35.58 23.72 21.28
C GLN A 296 34.27 23.90 20.49
N GLN A 297 33.18 24.34 21.12
CA GLN A 297 31.94 24.67 20.44
C GLN A 297 32.14 25.76 19.37
N ARG A 298 32.78 26.89 19.73
CA ARG A 298 33.02 27.98 18.78
C ARG A 298 33.92 27.53 17.63
N ARG A 299 34.95 26.72 17.89
CA ARG A 299 35.84 26.17 16.86
C ARG A 299 35.15 25.16 15.96
N ALA A 300 34.28 24.30 16.50
CA ALA A 300 33.61 23.24 15.77
C ALA A 300 32.38 23.71 14.98
N PHE A 301 31.62 24.68 15.51
CA PHE A 301 30.31 25.08 14.98
C PHE A 301 30.24 26.54 14.52
N GLY A 302 31.26 27.35 14.79
CA GLY A 302 31.28 28.78 14.45
C GLY A 302 30.30 29.64 15.25
N ARG A 303 29.59 29.08 16.24
CA ARG A 303 28.58 29.76 17.08
C ARG A 303 28.51 29.15 18.48
N VAL A 304 27.85 29.87 19.39
CA VAL A 304 27.41 29.37 20.71
C VAL A 304 25.92 28.99 20.60
N GLY A 305 25.50 27.95 21.33
CA GLY A 305 24.12 27.49 21.27
C GLY A 305 23.10 28.43 21.89
N THR A 306 21.85 28.30 21.43
CA THR A 306 20.67 29.00 21.93
C THR A 306 19.69 28.03 22.60
N ILE A 307 18.72 28.55 23.35
CA ILE A 307 17.73 27.74 24.07
C ILE A 307 16.83 26.89 23.17
N THR A 308 16.73 27.22 21.88
CA THR A 308 15.98 26.43 20.89
C THR A 308 16.79 25.33 20.25
N ASP A 309 18.12 25.35 20.40
CA ASP A 309 18.98 24.35 19.77
C ASP A 309 18.73 22.95 20.35
N HIS A 310 19.20 21.94 19.62
CA HIS A 310 19.13 20.56 20.05
C HIS A 310 20.53 20.03 20.38
N ILE A 311 20.60 19.20 21.42
CA ILE A 311 21.77 18.37 21.72
C ILE A 311 21.57 17.03 21.02
N GLU A 312 22.36 16.78 19.98
CA GLU A 312 22.38 15.51 19.28
C GLU A 312 23.43 14.59 19.90
N MET A 313 22.97 13.47 20.44
CA MET A 313 23.77 12.46 21.11
C MET A 313 24.25 11.41 20.11
N TYR A 314 25.49 10.95 20.31
CA TYR A 314 26.06 9.79 19.64
C TYR A 314 25.99 8.56 20.55
N PRO A 315 25.00 7.67 20.38
CA PRO A 315 24.85 6.55 21.29
C PRO A 315 25.84 5.42 20.96
N ARG A 316 26.05 4.53 21.94
CA ARG A 316 26.97 3.39 21.83
C ARG A 316 26.29 2.11 22.32
N ASN A 317 26.60 0.99 21.68
CA ASN A 317 26.15 -0.31 22.19
C ASN A 317 26.81 -0.62 23.53
N ASN A 318 26.06 -1.29 24.42
CA ASN A 318 26.61 -1.80 25.66
C ASN A 318 27.60 -2.94 25.37
N ALA A 319 28.71 -2.99 26.12
CA ALA A 319 29.72 -4.04 26.06
C ALA A 319 29.15 -5.47 26.08
N ALA A 320 28.09 -5.73 26.85
CA ALA A 320 27.44 -7.05 26.88
C ALA A 320 26.79 -7.44 25.54
N LEU A 321 26.18 -6.47 24.84
CA LEU A 321 25.57 -6.69 23.53
C LEU A 321 26.65 -6.88 22.45
N VAL A 322 27.73 -6.12 22.54
CA VAL A 322 28.90 -6.25 21.64
C VAL A 322 29.53 -7.63 21.79
N ALA A 323 29.72 -8.12 23.02
CA ALA A 323 30.27 -9.45 23.27
C ALA A 323 29.42 -10.57 22.63
N ARG A 324 28.08 -10.48 22.73
CA ARG A 324 27.14 -11.41 22.06
C ARG A 324 27.27 -11.36 20.53
N ALA A 325 27.35 -10.17 19.95
CA ALA A 325 27.51 -10.01 18.51
C ALA A 325 28.87 -10.55 18.01
N VAL A 326 29.97 -10.27 18.72
CA VAL A 326 31.31 -10.81 18.43
C VAL A 326 31.27 -12.34 18.42
N ALA A 327 30.64 -12.94 19.43
CA ALA A 327 30.48 -14.39 19.52
C ALA A 327 29.67 -14.96 18.33
N ARG A 328 28.55 -14.32 17.95
CA ARG A 328 27.71 -14.79 16.83
C ARG A 328 28.35 -14.61 15.46
N LEU A 329 29.20 -13.59 15.27
CA LEU A 329 29.93 -13.36 14.02
C LEU A 329 31.21 -14.19 13.91
N GLY A 330 31.66 -14.84 14.98
CA GLY A 330 32.89 -15.65 14.97
C GLY A 330 34.16 -14.83 14.75
N VAL A 331 34.15 -13.55 15.15
CA VAL A 331 35.28 -12.61 14.98
C VAL A 331 35.97 -12.33 16.31
N SER A 332 37.22 -11.89 16.30
CA SER A 332 37.90 -11.43 17.52
C SER A 332 37.70 -9.93 17.73
N ALA A 333 37.26 -9.54 18.93
CA ALA A 333 36.99 -8.16 19.29
C ALA A 333 38.22 -7.23 19.14
N SER A 334 39.43 -7.76 19.38
CA SER A 334 40.68 -7.01 19.32
C SER A 334 41.31 -6.95 17.93
N THR A 335 40.76 -7.65 16.94
CA THR A 335 41.29 -7.60 15.57
C THR A 335 41.13 -6.20 15.01
N VAL A 336 42.22 -5.65 14.46
CA VAL A 336 42.22 -4.36 13.78
C VAL A 336 41.85 -4.58 12.33
N VAL A 337 40.82 -3.89 11.87
CA VAL A 337 40.28 -3.96 10.52
C VAL A 337 40.29 -2.61 9.84
N GLU A 338 40.49 -2.64 8.53
CA GLU A 338 40.27 -1.51 7.62
C GLU A 338 39.04 -1.82 6.77
N VAL A 339 38.06 -0.92 6.74
CA VAL A 339 36.80 -1.09 6.02
C VAL A 339 36.82 -0.23 4.77
N THR A 340 36.70 -0.86 3.60
CA THR A 340 36.69 -0.16 2.31
C THR A 340 35.31 -0.29 1.67
N PRO A 341 34.63 0.82 1.33
CA PRO A 341 33.36 0.76 0.62
C PRO A 341 33.53 0.17 -0.80
N LEU A 342 32.64 -0.73 -1.18
CA LEU A 342 32.49 -1.28 -2.53
C LEU A 342 31.29 -0.62 -3.24
N ALA A 343 31.04 -1.00 -4.49
CA ALA A 343 29.85 -0.56 -5.20
C ALA A 343 28.57 -0.93 -4.42
N GLY A 344 27.66 0.03 -4.27
CA GLY A 344 26.45 -0.11 -3.45
C GLY A 344 26.58 0.24 -1.98
N ALA A 345 27.80 0.49 -1.46
CA ALA A 345 27.95 1.10 -0.16
C ALA A 345 27.45 2.55 -0.20
N ALA A 346 26.69 2.94 0.81
CA ALA A 346 26.51 4.36 1.09
C ALA A 346 27.78 4.91 1.74
N SER A 347 28.11 6.16 1.43
CA SER A 347 29.17 6.88 2.12
C SER A 347 28.92 6.82 3.63
N ASN A 348 29.96 6.51 4.38
CA ASN A 348 29.94 6.62 5.83
C ASN A 348 31.29 7.16 6.29
N PRO A 349 31.34 8.45 6.69
CA PRO A 349 32.56 9.07 7.20
C PRO A 349 33.17 8.37 8.42
N ALA A 350 32.45 7.43 9.04
CA ALA A 350 32.99 6.61 10.13
C ALA A 350 34.05 5.60 9.64
N TYR A 351 34.06 5.22 8.36
CA TYR A 351 35.02 4.26 7.81
C TYR A 351 36.23 4.91 7.10
N ASP A 352 36.15 6.20 6.77
CA ASP A 352 37.13 6.87 5.89
C ASP A 352 38.57 6.79 6.44
N PHE A 353 39.36 5.89 5.86
CA PHE A 353 40.81 5.73 6.04
C PHE A 353 41.27 5.45 7.47
N LYS A 354 40.40 4.84 8.30
CA LYS A 354 40.72 4.53 9.70
C LYS A 354 40.85 3.02 9.96
N LYS A 355 41.89 2.65 10.69
CA LYS A 355 42.10 1.31 11.24
C LYS A 355 41.42 1.22 12.60
N MET A 356 40.39 0.38 12.70
CA MET A 356 39.54 0.29 13.90
C MET A 356 39.51 -1.14 14.41
N THR A 357 39.34 -1.33 15.72
CA THR A 357 39.07 -2.68 16.23
C THR A 357 37.65 -3.11 15.85
N VAL A 358 37.42 -4.42 15.68
CA VAL A 358 36.08 -4.97 15.48
C VAL A 358 35.14 -4.54 16.62
N SER A 359 35.63 -4.52 17.87
CA SER A 359 34.88 -4.02 19.02
C SER A 359 34.42 -2.59 18.80
N THR A 360 35.28 -1.71 18.29
CA THR A 360 34.93 -0.31 18.01
C THR A 360 33.82 -0.23 16.96
N VAL A 361 33.95 -0.97 15.85
CA VAL A 361 32.94 -0.97 14.78
C VAL A 361 31.57 -1.39 15.31
N LEU A 362 31.52 -2.46 16.10
CA LEU A 362 30.28 -2.95 16.70
C LEU A 362 29.78 -2.09 17.87
N THR A 363 30.63 -1.28 18.51
CA THR A 363 30.23 -0.40 19.62
C THR A 363 29.66 0.92 19.09
N GLU A 364 30.27 1.46 18.04
CA GLU A 364 30.07 2.85 17.64
C GLU A 364 29.44 3.02 16.26
N ILE A 365 29.37 2.00 15.41
CA ILE A 365 28.90 2.17 14.02
C ILE A 365 27.60 1.42 13.75
N VAL A 366 27.50 0.16 14.16
CA VAL A 366 26.34 -0.72 13.88
C VAL A 366 25.34 -0.68 15.03
N ASP A 367 24.04 -0.53 14.76
CA ASP A 367 23.01 -0.66 15.80
C ASP A 367 22.63 -2.14 15.98
N LEU A 368 23.11 -2.72 17.08
CA LEU A 368 22.86 -4.11 17.44
C LEU A 368 21.53 -4.29 18.19
N SER A 369 20.98 -3.20 18.73
CA SER A 369 19.82 -3.19 19.62
C SER A 369 18.51 -2.91 18.89
N ALA A 370 18.59 -2.50 17.62
CA ALA A 370 17.44 -2.27 16.78
C ALA A 370 16.55 -3.52 16.66
N ILE A 371 15.26 -3.29 16.53
CA ILE A 371 14.28 -4.34 16.22
C ILE A 371 14.48 -4.71 14.74
N PRO A 372 14.68 -5.99 14.40
CA PRO A 372 14.92 -6.38 13.02
C PRO A 372 13.65 -6.14 12.19
N THR A 373 13.76 -5.42 11.08
CA THR A 373 12.63 -5.23 10.15
C THR A 373 12.32 -6.51 9.38
N ARG A 374 11.12 -6.65 8.82
CA ARG A 374 10.78 -7.82 7.99
C ARG A 374 11.70 -7.91 6.78
N SER A 375 12.02 -6.79 6.15
CA SER A 375 13.02 -6.75 5.08
C SER A 375 14.43 -7.19 5.53
N LEU A 376 14.84 -6.89 6.76
CA LEU A 376 16.10 -7.39 7.31
C LEU A 376 16.03 -8.91 7.54
N LEU A 377 14.93 -9.44 8.10
CA LEU A 377 14.74 -10.88 8.27
C LEU A 377 14.74 -11.63 6.93
N GLU A 378 14.06 -11.08 5.92
CA GLU A 378 14.11 -11.55 4.53
C GLU A 378 15.56 -11.58 4.01
N THR A 379 16.36 -10.56 4.31
CA THR A 379 17.77 -10.51 3.89
C THR A 379 18.63 -11.52 4.66
N LEU A 380 18.41 -11.70 5.96
CA LEU A 380 19.14 -12.65 6.79
C LEU A 380 18.86 -14.12 6.41
N SER A 381 17.68 -14.41 5.87
CA SER A 381 17.34 -15.75 5.35
C SER A 381 18.33 -16.21 4.25
N LEU A 382 18.85 -15.28 3.44
CA LEU A 382 19.84 -15.56 2.39
C LEU A 382 21.19 -16.00 2.95
N CYS A 383 21.44 -15.77 4.24
CA CYS A 383 22.65 -16.16 4.95
C CYS A 383 22.44 -17.38 5.85
N ALA A 384 21.21 -17.91 5.95
CA ALA A 384 20.91 -19.11 6.71
C ALA A 384 21.37 -20.36 5.94
N THR A 385 22.19 -21.19 6.60
CA THR A 385 22.68 -22.46 6.04
C THR A 385 21.65 -23.59 6.18
N SER A 386 20.75 -23.52 7.17
CA SER A 386 19.63 -24.45 7.34
C SER A 386 18.46 -24.03 6.46
N THR A 387 17.93 -24.97 5.67
CA THR A 387 16.71 -24.74 4.88
C THR A 387 15.51 -24.44 5.76
N GLU A 388 15.37 -25.13 6.90
CA GLU A 388 14.25 -24.92 7.84
C GLU A 388 14.27 -23.52 8.46
N GLU A 389 15.44 -23.04 8.90
CA GLU A 389 15.56 -21.68 9.45
C GLU A 389 15.37 -20.61 8.37
N ARG A 390 15.84 -20.87 7.14
CA ARG A 390 15.62 -19.99 5.99
C ARG A 390 14.13 -19.82 5.72
N GLU A 391 13.40 -20.92 5.57
CA GLU A 391 11.95 -20.92 5.36
C GLU A 391 11.22 -20.23 6.52
N ARG A 392 11.65 -20.46 7.77
CA ARG A 392 11.06 -19.80 8.94
C ARG A 392 11.30 -18.29 8.92
N LEU A 393 12.50 -17.82 8.59
CA LEU A 393 12.81 -16.39 8.45
C LEU A 393 11.98 -15.75 7.31
N GLU A 394 11.86 -16.43 6.18
CA GLU A 394 11.05 -16.00 5.04
C GLU A 394 9.56 -15.94 5.40
N ASN A 395 9.05 -16.93 6.13
CA ASN A 395 7.66 -16.98 6.61
C ASN A 395 7.37 -15.85 7.60
N ILE A 396 8.26 -15.62 8.58
CA ILE A 396 8.13 -14.50 9.52
C ILE A 396 8.14 -13.17 8.75
N ALA A 397 9.08 -12.99 7.82
CA ALA A 397 9.16 -11.78 7.03
C ALA A 397 7.92 -11.60 6.12
N GLY A 398 7.41 -12.69 5.56
CA GLY A 398 6.29 -12.73 4.60
C GLY A 398 4.90 -12.59 5.22
N ASP A 399 4.72 -12.92 6.50
CA ASP A 399 3.43 -12.91 7.16
C ASP A 399 2.93 -11.48 7.49
N LEU A 400 2.15 -10.89 6.58
CA LEU A 400 1.61 -9.54 6.72
C LEU A 400 0.32 -9.46 7.57
N SER A 401 -0.13 -10.57 8.16
CA SER A 401 -1.35 -10.61 8.97
C SER A 401 -1.19 -9.83 10.28
N VAL A 402 -2.27 -9.20 10.72
CA VAL A 402 -2.31 -8.49 12.01
C VAL A 402 -2.21 -9.51 13.14
N GLY A 403 -1.20 -9.39 14.00
CA GLY A 403 -0.91 -10.38 15.05
C GLY A 403 -0.20 -11.64 14.53
N GLY A 404 0.35 -11.58 13.31
CA GLY A 404 1.09 -12.67 12.68
C GLY A 404 2.43 -13.00 13.34
N LEU A 405 3.20 -13.87 12.71
CA LEU A 405 4.47 -14.42 13.22
C LEU A 405 5.48 -13.32 13.58
N TYR A 406 5.60 -12.28 12.76
CA TYR A 406 6.48 -11.15 13.04
C TYR A 406 5.97 -10.34 14.24
N ASP A 407 4.67 -10.03 14.30
CA ASP A 407 4.08 -9.27 15.39
C ASP A 407 4.26 -10.01 16.72
N GLN A 408 4.10 -11.34 16.73
CA GLN A 408 4.40 -12.19 17.88
C GLN A 408 5.88 -12.15 18.26
N LEU A 409 6.77 -12.15 17.27
CA LEU A 409 8.21 -12.07 17.47
C LEU A 409 8.63 -10.73 18.09
N VAL A 410 8.06 -9.61 17.61
CA VAL A 410 8.40 -8.26 18.07
C VAL A 410 7.51 -7.73 19.20
N ALA A 411 6.44 -8.45 19.57
CA ALA A 411 5.67 -8.21 20.78
C ALA A 411 6.51 -8.44 22.05
N GLY A 412 7.61 -9.19 21.93
CA GLY A 412 8.64 -9.32 22.94
C GLY A 412 9.84 -8.39 22.73
N VAL A 413 10.88 -8.59 23.55
CA VAL A 413 12.16 -7.90 23.42
C VAL A 413 13.04 -8.69 22.48
N PHE A 414 12.98 -8.37 21.19
CA PHE A 414 13.68 -9.10 20.13
C PHE A 414 14.55 -8.15 19.30
N THR A 415 15.84 -8.08 19.64
CA THR A 415 16.85 -7.29 18.92
C THR A 415 17.43 -8.06 17.74
N ILE A 416 18.17 -7.37 16.87
CA ILE A 416 18.96 -8.01 15.80
C ILE A 416 19.87 -9.11 16.34
N VAL A 417 20.53 -8.87 17.49
CA VAL A 417 21.40 -9.90 18.09
C VAL A 417 20.59 -11.09 18.61
N ASP A 418 19.40 -10.85 19.18
CA ASP A 418 18.49 -11.95 19.54
C ASP A 418 18.04 -12.74 18.29
N ALA A 419 17.84 -12.07 17.15
CA ALA A 419 17.54 -12.73 15.89
C ALA A 419 18.69 -13.61 15.40
N LEU A 420 19.92 -13.09 15.44
CA LEU A 420 21.08 -13.92 15.13
C LEU A 420 21.12 -15.12 16.09
N GLU A 421 21.00 -14.94 17.40
CA GLU A 421 21.02 -16.06 18.35
C GLU A 421 19.88 -17.08 18.16
N ALA A 422 18.66 -16.62 17.84
CA ALA A 422 17.50 -17.48 17.61
C ALA A 422 17.60 -18.31 16.31
N PHE A 423 18.40 -17.86 15.35
CA PHE A 423 18.63 -18.52 14.06
C PHE A 423 20.13 -18.81 13.89
N PRO A 424 20.69 -19.81 14.61
CA PRO A 424 22.12 -20.11 14.64
C PRO A 424 22.70 -20.47 13.26
N SER A 425 21.89 -20.93 12.31
CA SER A 425 22.36 -21.28 10.97
C SER A 425 22.72 -20.07 10.10
N ILE A 426 22.36 -18.85 10.53
CA ILE A 426 22.80 -17.61 9.87
C ILE A 426 24.32 -17.48 10.01
N GLN A 427 25.01 -17.48 8.87
CA GLN A 427 26.45 -17.28 8.75
C GLN A 427 26.75 -15.98 8.02
N LEU A 428 27.21 -14.97 8.76
CA LEU A 428 27.57 -13.65 8.23
C LEU A 428 29.06 -13.40 8.36
N THR A 429 29.70 -12.99 7.27
CA THR A 429 31.01 -12.33 7.34
C THR A 429 30.86 -10.91 7.89
N LEU A 430 31.92 -10.33 8.46
CA LEU A 430 31.88 -8.94 8.94
C LEU A 430 31.49 -7.96 7.82
N GLY A 431 31.99 -8.15 6.59
CA GLY A 431 31.60 -7.33 5.44
C GLY A 431 30.10 -7.41 5.10
N GLN A 432 29.50 -8.61 5.16
CA GLN A 432 28.05 -8.79 5.00
C GLN A 432 27.26 -8.19 6.16
N ALA A 433 27.73 -8.33 7.40
CA ALA A 433 27.10 -7.70 8.56
C ALA A 433 27.06 -6.18 8.40
N LEU A 434 28.17 -5.54 8.02
CA LEU A 434 28.22 -4.10 7.74
C LEU A 434 27.35 -3.68 6.54
N THR A 435 27.01 -4.62 5.66
CA THR A 435 26.14 -4.38 4.50
C THR A 435 24.67 -4.29 4.90
N VAL A 436 24.20 -5.16 5.80
CA VAL A 436 22.76 -5.32 6.09
C VAL A 436 22.32 -4.78 7.43
N LEU A 437 23.23 -4.70 8.40
CA LEU A 437 22.89 -4.22 9.73
C LEU A 437 22.75 -2.68 9.72
N PRO A 438 21.74 -2.13 10.40
CA PRO A 438 21.53 -0.70 10.44
C PRO A 438 22.70 -0.01 11.15
N HIS A 439 22.96 1.24 10.77
CA HIS A 439 23.90 2.09 11.49
C HIS A 439 23.24 2.69 12.73
N ILE A 440 24.05 3.00 13.73
CA ILE A 440 23.62 3.76 14.90
C ILE A 440 23.04 5.11 14.47
N ALA A 441 21.76 5.32 14.79
CA ALA A 441 21.09 6.58 14.58
C ALA A 441 21.48 7.59 15.67
N LEU A 442 21.69 8.84 15.25
CA LEU A 442 21.90 9.97 16.15
C LEU A 442 20.60 10.34 16.86
N ARG A 443 20.70 10.88 18.08
CA ARG A 443 19.52 11.21 18.87
C ARG A 443 19.51 12.64 19.36
N SER A 444 18.61 13.46 18.80
CA SER A 444 18.39 14.83 19.24
C SER A 444 17.51 14.91 20.49
N TYR A 445 17.92 15.74 21.43
CA TYR A 445 17.16 16.16 22.60
C TYR A 445 17.07 17.68 22.63
N SER A 446 15.89 18.20 22.94
CA SER A 446 15.69 19.63 23.16
C SER A 446 16.33 20.07 24.46
N ILE A 447 16.87 21.28 24.45
CA ILE A 447 17.42 21.92 25.64
C ILE A 447 16.27 22.29 26.59
N ALA A 448 16.41 21.93 27.86
CA ALA A 448 15.40 22.08 28.90
C ALA A 448 15.70 23.21 29.91
N SER A 449 16.73 24.02 29.65
CA SER A 449 17.21 25.10 30.52
C SER A 449 17.58 26.35 29.72
N ASP A 450 17.45 27.54 30.32
CA ASP A 450 18.06 28.75 29.76
C ASP A 450 19.59 28.68 29.91
N ASN A 451 20.30 28.78 28.79
CA ASN A 451 21.76 28.76 28.70
C ASN A 451 22.35 30.09 28.18
N THR A 452 21.54 31.15 28.19
CA THR A 452 21.91 32.48 27.66
C THR A 452 22.44 33.46 28.70
N ASP A 453 22.57 33.05 29.96
CA ASP A 453 22.94 33.88 31.13
C ASP A 453 24.47 34.09 31.31
N GLY A 454 25.29 33.61 30.38
CA GLY A 454 26.75 33.72 30.43
C GLY A 454 27.46 32.48 30.97
N ASN A 455 26.74 31.48 31.47
CA ASN A 455 27.30 30.19 31.89
C ASN A 455 27.35 29.21 30.70
N HIS A 456 28.13 29.58 29.68
CA HIS A 456 28.08 29.04 28.30
C HIS A 456 28.37 27.54 28.10
N ALA A 457 28.53 26.76 29.17
CA ALA A 457 28.88 25.36 29.09
C ALA A 457 27.76 24.42 29.51
N SER A 458 26.77 24.83 30.32
CA SER A 458 25.82 23.88 30.95
C SER A 458 24.50 23.77 30.21
N PHE A 459 24.03 22.54 29.98
CA PHE A 459 22.77 22.24 29.29
C PHE A 459 22.00 21.18 30.07
N GLU A 460 20.68 21.37 30.19
CA GLU A 460 19.78 20.33 30.72
C GLU A 460 18.97 19.70 29.59
N ILE A 461 18.71 18.40 29.71
CA ILE A 461 17.82 17.65 28.82
C ILE A 461 16.85 16.82 29.66
N LEU A 462 15.58 16.84 29.27
CA LEU A 462 14.53 16.02 29.85
C LEU A 462 14.21 14.86 28.88
N TYR A 463 14.33 13.62 29.34
CA TYR A 463 14.12 12.45 28.48
C TYR A 463 13.39 11.34 29.21
N SER A 464 12.64 10.54 28.45
CA SER A 464 11.99 9.32 28.94
C SER A 464 12.84 8.09 28.65
N VAL A 465 12.80 7.13 29.56
CA VAL A 465 13.41 5.81 29.42
C VAL A 465 12.29 4.81 29.13
N PRO A 466 12.00 4.50 27.85
CA PRO A 466 10.97 3.53 27.50
C PRO A 466 11.38 2.15 28.02
N THR A 467 10.43 1.44 28.61
CA THR A 467 10.58 0.04 29.03
C THR A 467 9.42 -0.74 28.44
N ARG A 468 9.69 -1.57 27.43
CA ARG A 468 8.72 -2.58 26.96
C ARG A 468 9.01 -3.89 27.68
N SER A 469 8.06 -4.36 28.48
CA SER A 469 8.11 -5.68 29.12
C SER A 469 7.44 -6.71 28.22
N SER A 470 8.10 -7.85 28.03
CA SER A 470 7.46 -9.03 27.44
C SER A 470 6.38 -9.58 28.39
N SER A 471 5.37 -10.26 27.84
CA SER A 471 4.42 -11.09 28.59
C SER A 471 5.09 -12.20 29.41
N SER A 472 6.31 -12.59 29.03
CA SER A 472 7.23 -13.37 29.87
C SER A 472 8.14 -12.40 30.63
N ALA A 473 8.05 -12.38 31.96
CA ALA A 473 8.64 -11.35 32.83
C ALA A 473 10.20 -11.27 32.84
N SER A 474 10.92 -11.85 31.86
CA SER A 474 12.37 -12.01 31.91
C SER A 474 13.19 -11.09 31.00
N LYS A 475 12.59 -10.30 30.08
CA LYS A 475 13.34 -9.35 29.23
C LYS A 475 12.61 -8.00 29.08
N THR A 476 13.38 -6.91 29.15
CA THR A 476 12.92 -5.52 28.91
C THR A 476 13.69 -4.89 27.74
N HIS A 477 12.99 -4.39 26.71
CA HIS A 477 13.64 -3.69 25.59
C HIS A 477 13.90 -2.27 26.04
N GLN A 478 15.14 -1.81 25.86
CA GLN A 478 15.56 -0.46 26.17
C GLN A 478 16.16 0.15 24.90
N GLY A 479 15.74 1.36 24.55
CA GLY A 479 16.32 2.09 23.42
C GLY A 479 17.82 2.32 23.60
N LEU A 480 18.57 2.31 22.49
CA LEU A 480 20.03 2.43 22.52
C LEU A 480 20.50 3.67 23.28
N CYS A 481 20.04 4.85 22.86
CA CYS A 481 20.45 6.12 23.46
C CYS A 481 19.88 6.32 24.87
N SER A 482 18.57 6.10 25.07
CA SER A 482 17.95 6.30 26.39
C SER A 482 18.52 5.38 27.46
N SER A 483 18.88 4.14 27.11
CA SER A 483 19.54 3.21 28.04
C SER A 483 20.97 3.61 28.35
N MET A 484 21.71 4.16 27.37
CA MET A 484 23.04 4.73 27.59
C MET A 484 22.95 5.88 28.59
N LEU A 485 22.03 6.82 28.36
CA LEU A 485 21.83 7.98 29.24
C LEU A 485 21.35 7.56 30.63
N ASP A 486 20.44 6.59 30.76
CA ASP A 486 19.94 6.11 32.06
C ASP A 486 21.05 5.50 32.93
N ARG A 487 22.09 4.91 32.30
CA ARG A 487 23.26 4.35 32.98
C ARG A 487 24.37 5.37 33.27
N SER A 488 24.32 6.57 32.67
CA SER A 488 25.37 7.57 32.84
C SER A 488 25.35 8.17 34.25
N GLU A 489 26.51 8.22 34.87
CA GLU A 489 26.75 8.78 36.20
C GLU A 489 27.50 10.13 36.10
N PRO A 490 27.42 11.00 37.14
CA PRO A 490 28.24 12.19 37.20
C PRO A 490 29.73 11.89 37.02
N GLY A 491 30.38 12.60 36.10
CA GLY A 491 31.77 12.38 35.69
C GLY A 491 31.94 11.62 34.36
N ASP A 492 30.90 10.94 33.89
CA ASP A 492 30.92 10.27 32.59
C ASP A 492 31.01 11.28 31.43
N HIS A 493 31.59 10.83 30.32
CA HIS A 493 31.72 11.61 29.10
C HIS A 493 30.84 11.02 28.00
N ILE A 494 29.95 11.83 27.44
CA ILE A 494 29.08 11.44 26.32
C ILE A 494 29.42 12.25 25.07
N ALA A 495 29.38 11.62 23.91
CA ALA A 495 29.71 12.29 22.65
C ALA A 495 28.47 13.02 22.11
N VAL A 496 28.58 14.33 21.93
CA VAL A 496 27.44 15.18 21.53
C VAL A 496 27.82 16.18 20.44
N ARG A 497 26.80 16.66 19.74
CA ARG A 497 26.88 17.74 18.76
C ARG A 497 25.73 18.72 19.01
N LEU A 498 26.03 20.01 18.86
CA LEU A 498 25.00 21.04 18.93
C LEU A 498 24.41 21.28 17.54
N VAL A 499 23.08 21.19 17.41
CA VAL A 499 22.37 21.31 16.13
C VAL A 499 21.42 22.52 16.17
N PRO A 500 21.48 23.41 15.16
CA PRO A 500 20.54 24.53 15.05
C PRO A 500 19.09 24.07 14.94
N SER A 501 18.18 24.73 15.66
CA SER A 501 16.74 24.55 15.43
C SER A 501 16.26 25.36 14.24
N ASN A 502 15.24 24.84 13.56
CA ASN A 502 14.56 25.51 12.45
C ASN A 502 13.41 26.41 12.94
N ILE A 503 13.15 26.45 14.26
CA ILE A 503 12.04 27.18 14.88
C ILE A 503 12.59 28.44 15.53
N ALA A 504 11.91 29.56 15.33
CA ALA A 504 12.25 30.83 15.98
C ALA A 504 11.72 30.84 17.43
N LEU A 505 12.33 31.66 18.28
CA LEU A 505 11.76 31.96 19.58
C LEU A 505 10.53 32.86 19.45
N PRO A 506 9.53 32.71 20.34
CA PRO A 506 8.50 33.72 20.47
C PRO A 506 9.12 35.07 20.83
N ARG A 507 8.57 36.17 20.32
CA ARG A 507 9.06 37.51 20.62
C ARG A 507 8.97 37.79 22.13
N ASP A 508 10.05 38.30 22.72
CA ASP A 508 10.12 38.57 24.15
C ASP A 508 9.06 39.58 24.61
N ASP A 509 8.87 40.66 23.85
CA ASP A 509 7.96 41.76 24.16
C ASP A 509 6.47 41.45 23.90
N ALA A 510 6.16 40.39 23.14
CA ALA A 510 4.80 40.02 22.78
C ALA A 510 4.15 39.07 23.81
N PRO A 511 2.80 39.11 23.97
CA PRO A 511 2.09 38.07 24.71
C PRO A 511 2.36 36.68 24.14
N CYS A 512 2.48 35.67 25.00
CA CYS A 512 2.84 34.32 24.60
C CYS A 512 1.99 33.26 25.30
N ALA A 513 1.45 32.32 24.54
CA ALA A 513 0.89 31.08 25.05
C ALA A 513 1.86 29.92 24.76
N VAL A 514 2.26 29.18 25.80
CA VAL A 514 3.12 28.00 25.67
C VAL A 514 2.28 26.77 25.96
N VAL A 515 2.22 25.82 25.05
CA VAL A 515 1.46 24.57 25.18
C VAL A 515 2.43 23.41 25.24
N ALA A 516 2.48 22.72 26.36
CA ALA A 516 3.41 21.61 26.60
C ALA A 516 2.67 20.29 26.81
N LEU A 517 3.19 19.19 26.24
CA LEU A 517 2.69 17.82 26.50
C LEU A 517 3.82 16.90 26.96
N GLY A 518 3.63 16.23 28.11
CA GLY A 518 4.58 15.25 28.63
C GLY A 518 5.99 15.82 28.77
N THR A 519 7.00 15.17 28.16
CA THR A 519 8.41 15.63 28.17
C THR A 519 8.64 16.88 27.32
N GLY A 520 7.69 17.30 26.48
CA GLY A 520 7.75 18.58 25.77
C GLY A 520 7.81 19.79 26.70
N ILE A 521 7.49 19.61 27.99
CA ILE A 521 7.70 20.63 29.02
C ILE A 521 9.17 21.05 29.14
N GLY A 522 10.14 20.22 28.74
CA GLY A 522 11.56 20.61 28.76
C GLY A 522 11.81 21.87 27.94
N SER A 523 11.45 21.87 26.65
CA SER A 523 11.59 23.06 25.80
C SER A 523 10.77 24.24 26.30
N ALA A 524 9.54 24.00 26.74
CA ALA A 524 8.70 25.04 27.31
C ALA A 524 9.34 25.67 28.55
N HIS A 525 9.99 24.88 29.40
CA HIS A 525 10.72 25.34 30.57
C HIS A 525 11.89 26.24 30.19
N ALA A 526 12.68 25.89 29.16
CA ALA A 526 13.77 26.75 28.65
C ALA A 526 13.25 28.11 28.14
N ILE A 527 12.14 28.11 27.37
CA ILE A 527 11.49 29.33 26.89
C ILE A 527 11.00 30.20 28.05
N LEU A 528 10.38 29.58 29.05
CA LEU A 528 9.86 30.28 30.23
C LEU A 528 10.99 30.84 31.10
N GLN A 529 12.06 30.10 31.35
CA GLN A 529 13.23 30.57 32.09
C GLN A 529 13.88 31.79 31.42
N HIS A 530 14.03 31.75 30.10
CA HIS A 530 14.59 32.87 29.33
C HIS A 530 13.76 34.14 29.49
N ARG A 531 12.45 34.04 29.25
CA ARG A 531 11.53 35.18 29.39
C ARG A 531 11.46 35.66 30.84
N TYR A 532 11.51 34.75 31.82
CA TYR A 532 11.50 35.09 33.23
C TYR A 532 12.78 35.82 33.68
N ARG A 533 13.94 35.43 33.15
CA ARG A 533 15.20 36.14 33.37
C ARG A 533 15.14 37.56 32.83
N LEU A 534 14.65 37.75 31.60
CA LEU A 534 14.45 39.08 31.02
C LEU A 534 13.50 39.93 31.88
N HIS A 535 12.44 39.32 32.43
CA HIS A 535 11.53 39.98 33.37
C HIS A 535 12.23 40.40 34.66
N LYS A 536 13.07 39.53 35.25
CA LYS A 536 13.90 39.85 36.44
C LYS A 536 14.93 40.96 36.16
N GLU A 537 15.46 41.03 34.94
CA GLU A 537 16.37 42.09 34.48
C GLU A 537 15.65 43.43 34.20
N GLY A 538 14.32 43.48 34.36
CA GLY A 538 13.51 44.68 34.10
C GLY A 538 13.31 44.99 32.61
N LYS A 539 13.57 44.03 31.71
CA LYS A 539 13.29 44.18 30.28
C LYS A 539 11.79 44.00 30.00
N SER A 540 11.33 44.56 28.88
CA SER A 540 9.95 44.43 28.44
C SER A 540 9.65 42.98 28.02
N VAL A 541 8.80 42.29 28.77
CA VAL A 541 8.36 40.92 28.49
C VAL A 541 6.84 40.85 28.47
N GLY A 542 6.26 40.26 27.42
CA GLY A 542 4.81 40.14 27.30
C GLY A 542 4.19 39.10 28.23
N ARG A 543 2.88 39.25 28.51
CA ARG A 543 2.09 38.32 29.34
C ARG A 543 2.27 36.88 28.85
N THR A 544 2.55 35.95 29.76
CA THR A 544 2.87 34.56 29.40
C THR A 544 1.94 33.58 30.10
N HIS A 545 1.33 32.67 29.33
CA HIS A 545 0.45 31.61 29.85
C HIS A 545 0.95 30.23 29.43
N LEU A 546 1.07 29.30 30.37
CA LEU A 546 1.45 27.90 30.12
C LEU A 546 0.22 26.99 30.20
N PHE A 547 -0.08 26.24 29.15
CA PHE A 547 -0.97 25.10 29.17
C PHE A 547 -0.14 23.83 29.21
N TYR A 548 -0.20 23.04 30.28
CA TYR A 548 0.66 21.86 30.44
C TYR A 548 -0.18 20.60 30.66
N GLY A 549 -0.10 19.66 29.72
CA GLY A 549 -0.74 18.36 29.78
C GLY A 549 0.20 17.27 30.29
N MET A 550 -0.24 16.55 31.32
CA MET A 550 0.47 15.42 31.95
C MET A 550 -0.49 14.25 32.23
N ARG A 551 0.00 13.08 32.68
CA ARG A 551 -0.90 11.98 33.07
C ARG A 551 -1.52 12.26 34.43
N HIS A 552 -0.67 12.45 35.43
CA HIS A 552 -1.08 12.69 36.82
C HIS A 552 -0.38 13.95 37.36
N LEU A 553 -1.14 14.84 38.01
CA LEU A 553 -0.61 16.11 38.50
C LEU A 553 0.47 15.91 39.57
N GLU A 554 0.23 15.00 40.52
CA GLU A 554 1.15 14.77 41.64
C GLU A 554 2.38 13.94 41.27
N THR A 555 2.38 13.28 40.11
CA THR A 555 3.47 12.38 39.68
C THR A 555 4.31 12.96 38.54
N ASP A 556 3.68 13.67 37.59
CA ASP A 556 4.27 14.03 36.30
C ASP A 556 4.37 15.55 36.07
N CYS A 557 4.07 16.38 37.06
CA CYS A 557 4.25 17.82 36.97
C CYS A 557 5.72 18.19 37.16
N PHE A 558 6.53 18.03 36.10
CA PHE A 558 7.95 18.41 36.12
C PHE A 558 8.12 19.92 36.33
N PHE A 559 9.20 20.33 37.01
CA PHE A 559 9.54 21.74 37.28
C PHE A 559 8.48 22.54 38.10
N ARG A 560 7.67 21.85 38.92
CA ARG A 560 6.60 22.48 39.73
C ARG A 560 7.08 23.64 40.61
N SER A 561 8.28 23.56 41.19
CA SER A 561 8.88 24.63 42.00
C SER A 561 9.09 25.92 41.21
N ASP A 562 9.60 25.78 40.00
CA ASP A 562 10.01 26.90 39.15
C ASP A 562 8.77 27.62 38.62
N PHE A 563 7.74 26.86 38.22
CA PHE A 563 6.45 27.44 37.85
C PHE A 563 5.78 28.18 39.01
N ALA A 564 5.85 27.64 40.24
CA ALA A 564 5.29 28.31 41.41
C ALA A 564 6.01 29.64 41.72
N GLU A 565 7.34 29.71 41.55
CA GLU A 565 8.11 30.95 41.69
C GLU A 565 7.70 31.99 40.63
N MET A 566 7.61 31.56 39.36
CA MET A 566 7.21 32.42 38.24
C MET A 566 5.78 32.94 38.37
N GLN A 567 4.87 32.16 38.94
CA GLN A 567 3.51 32.59 39.26
C GLN A 567 3.49 33.62 40.39
N LYS A 568 4.29 33.40 41.45
CA LYS A 568 4.37 34.30 42.60
C LYS A 568 4.90 35.70 42.22
N SER A 569 5.74 35.81 41.20
CA SER A 569 6.19 37.10 40.67
C SER A 569 5.16 37.79 39.76
N GLY A 570 4.04 37.14 39.45
CA GLY A 570 3.04 37.64 38.51
C GLY A 570 3.44 37.54 37.03
N PHE A 571 4.53 36.84 36.70
CA PHE A 571 5.03 36.70 35.33
C PHE A 571 4.24 35.64 34.54
N LEU A 572 3.93 34.51 35.18
CA LEU A 572 3.34 33.33 34.54
C LEU A 572 1.94 33.04 35.06
N THR A 573 1.02 32.73 34.15
CA THR A 573 -0.24 32.03 34.46
C THR A 573 -0.17 30.60 33.94
N THR A 574 -0.79 29.64 34.62
CA THR A 574 -0.71 28.21 34.25
C THR A 574 -2.08 27.54 34.24
N THR A 575 -2.30 26.66 33.26
CA THR A 575 -3.39 25.70 33.21
C THR A 575 -2.79 24.29 33.17
N PHE A 576 -2.81 23.59 34.30
CA PHE A 576 -2.40 22.18 34.37
C PHE A 576 -3.56 21.27 33.98
N VAL A 577 -3.29 20.28 33.13
CA VAL A 577 -4.29 19.34 32.63
C VAL A 577 -3.81 17.90 32.85
N PRO A 578 -4.18 17.29 34.01
CA PRO A 578 -3.88 15.89 34.28
C PRO A 578 -4.89 14.97 33.58
N SER A 579 -4.44 14.37 32.48
CA SER A 579 -5.28 13.57 31.59
C SER A 579 -5.86 12.29 32.22
N HIS A 580 -5.32 11.80 33.34
CA HIS A 580 -5.74 10.54 33.98
C HIS A 580 -6.26 10.72 35.42
N ASP A 581 -6.24 11.94 35.97
CA ASP A 581 -6.74 12.20 37.34
C ASP A 581 -8.28 12.35 37.38
N GLY A 582 -8.91 12.61 36.24
CA GLY A 582 -10.35 12.79 36.09
C GLY A 582 -11.07 11.57 35.51
N PRO A 583 -12.43 11.56 35.54
CA PRO A 583 -13.24 10.50 34.94
C PRO A 583 -13.25 10.51 33.41
N LYS A 584 -12.70 11.56 32.79
CA LYS A 584 -12.59 11.73 31.34
C LYS A 584 -11.15 12.09 31.00
N PHE A 585 -10.66 11.52 29.91
CA PHE A 585 -9.38 11.90 29.34
C PHE A 585 -9.48 13.32 28.76
N GLU A 586 -8.62 14.23 29.23
CA GLU A 586 -8.59 15.63 28.81
C GLU A 586 -7.17 16.04 28.41
N THR A 587 -7.09 17.03 27.53
CA THR A 587 -5.84 17.59 26.99
C THR A 587 -5.82 19.12 27.16
N PRO A 588 -4.66 19.77 27.12
CA PRO A 588 -4.55 21.23 27.04
C PRO A 588 -5.46 21.88 26.01
N MET A 589 -5.65 21.23 24.86
CA MET A 589 -6.47 21.70 23.74
C MET A 589 -7.97 21.74 24.08
N ASP A 590 -8.42 20.96 25.06
CA ASP A 590 -9.80 20.97 25.55
C ASP A 590 -10.07 22.13 26.52
N ARG A 591 -9.01 22.79 26.99
CA ARG A 591 -9.07 23.97 27.88
C ARG A 591 -8.88 25.29 27.13
N PHE A 592 -8.82 25.27 25.81
CA PHE A 592 -8.79 26.51 25.03
C PHE A 592 -10.17 27.16 25.02
N ASP A 593 -10.21 28.44 25.33
CA ASP A 593 -11.41 29.26 25.34
C ASP A 593 -11.12 30.69 24.83
N ALA A 594 -12.09 31.59 24.99
CA ALA A 594 -11.96 32.98 24.55
C ALA A 594 -10.79 33.75 25.20
N SER A 595 -10.33 33.34 26.39
CA SER A 595 -9.20 33.99 27.08
C SER A 595 -7.89 33.80 26.33
N LEU A 596 -7.73 32.69 25.59
CA LEU A 596 -6.56 32.46 24.74
C LEU A 596 -6.52 33.45 23.57
N VAL A 597 -7.68 33.72 22.96
CA VAL A 597 -7.81 34.71 21.88
C VAL A 597 -7.50 36.11 22.39
N GLU A 598 -8.00 36.45 23.57
CA GLU A 598 -7.73 37.75 24.22
C GLU A 598 -6.25 37.92 24.58
N LEU A 599 -5.61 36.86 25.10
CA LEU A 599 -4.19 36.86 25.42
C LEU A 599 -3.34 37.13 24.18
N LEU A 600 -3.62 36.41 23.09
CA LEU A 600 -2.82 36.48 21.87
C LEU A 600 -3.11 37.74 21.05
N GLY A 601 -4.37 38.13 20.89
CA GLY A 601 -4.75 39.27 20.05
C GLY A 601 -4.12 39.21 18.64
N LYS A 602 -3.73 40.36 18.08
CA LYS A 602 -3.09 40.44 16.75
C LYS A 602 -1.59 40.17 16.73
N ASN A 603 -0.90 40.36 17.86
CA ASN A 603 0.57 40.35 17.93
C ASN A 603 1.14 39.23 18.80
N GLY A 604 0.30 38.41 19.43
CA GLY A 604 0.72 37.36 20.35
C GLY A 604 1.22 36.11 19.63
N HIS A 605 2.08 35.38 20.33
CA HIS A 605 2.78 34.19 19.85
C HIS A 605 2.25 32.94 20.56
N LEU A 606 2.17 31.82 19.84
CA LEU A 606 1.87 30.52 20.43
C LEU A 606 3.04 29.56 20.18
N SER A 607 3.55 28.95 21.25
CA SER A 607 4.60 27.94 21.19
C SER A 607 4.03 26.59 21.60
N TYR A 608 4.07 25.59 20.72
CA TYR A 608 3.71 24.21 21.03
C TYR A 608 4.96 23.36 21.20
N CYS A 609 5.09 22.69 22.35
CA CYS A 609 6.22 21.84 22.71
C CYS A 609 5.69 20.45 23.12
N GLY A 610 5.78 19.45 22.25
CA GLY A 610 5.13 18.18 22.57
C GLY A 610 5.29 17.05 21.57
N LEU A 611 4.28 16.18 21.54
CA LEU A 611 4.24 15.02 20.66
C LEU A 611 3.95 15.45 19.21
N GLY A 612 4.62 14.82 18.24
CA GLY A 612 4.32 14.99 16.82
C GLY A 612 3.16 14.10 16.36
N GLY A 613 3.17 13.70 15.08
CA GLY A 613 2.14 12.79 14.52
C GLY A 613 0.80 13.50 14.30
N SER A 614 -0.30 12.95 14.81
CA SER A 614 -1.64 13.56 14.68
C SER A 614 -1.93 14.71 15.64
N VAL A 615 -1.10 14.92 16.68
CA VAL A 615 -1.37 15.92 17.73
C VAL A 615 -1.31 17.38 17.23
N PRO A 616 -0.36 17.80 16.36
CA PRO A 616 -0.39 19.13 15.76
C PRO A 616 -1.72 19.47 15.06
N LEU A 617 -2.34 18.49 14.40
CA LEU A 617 -3.67 18.68 13.80
C LEU A 617 -4.77 18.87 14.85
N VAL A 618 -4.69 18.16 15.99
CA VAL A 618 -5.62 18.35 17.11
C VAL A 618 -5.47 19.76 17.70
N LEU A 619 -4.23 20.23 17.86
CA LEU A 619 -3.93 21.61 18.26
C LEU A 619 -4.55 22.62 17.27
N GLU A 620 -4.28 22.47 15.98
CA GLU A 620 -4.78 23.38 14.94
C GLU A 620 -6.31 23.45 14.92
N ASN A 621 -6.98 22.29 15.02
CA ASN A 621 -8.43 22.23 15.15
C ASN A 621 -8.91 22.95 16.42
N ALA A 622 -8.24 22.78 17.55
CA ALA A 622 -8.62 23.43 18.80
C ALA A 622 -8.45 24.95 18.76
N LEU A 623 -7.37 25.44 18.16
CA LEU A 623 -7.14 26.87 17.93
C LEU A 623 -8.19 27.46 16.99
N SER A 624 -8.53 26.73 15.92
CA SER A 624 -9.58 27.13 14.98
C SER A 624 -10.97 27.16 15.65
N ARG A 625 -11.28 26.22 16.54
CA ARG A 625 -12.55 26.20 17.30
C ARG A 625 -12.75 27.45 18.16
N VAL A 626 -11.68 28.02 18.70
CA VAL A 626 -11.75 29.27 19.49
C VAL A 626 -11.63 30.53 18.63
N GLY A 627 -11.53 30.41 17.31
CA GLY A 627 -11.53 31.55 16.39
C GLY A 627 -10.16 32.12 16.03
N LEU A 628 -9.07 31.38 16.24
CA LEU A 628 -7.73 31.77 15.78
C LEU A 628 -7.48 31.28 14.34
N ASP A 629 -6.97 32.17 13.49
CA ASP A 629 -6.52 31.84 12.13
C ASP A 629 -5.10 31.27 12.18
N VAL A 630 -5.01 29.95 12.22
CA VAL A 630 -3.74 29.22 12.33
C VAL A 630 -2.84 29.43 11.10
N ALA A 631 -3.43 29.50 9.90
CA ALA A 631 -2.68 29.71 8.66
C ALA A 631 -2.03 31.11 8.64
N ALA A 632 -2.78 32.15 9.03
CA ALA A 632 -2.25 33.49 9.17
C ALA A 632 -1.12 33.55 10.21
N MET A 633 -1.36 32.99 11.41
CA MET A 633 -0.35 32.94 12.47
C MET A 633 0.96 32.27 12.03
N ARG A 634 0.88 31.17 11.27
CA ARG A 634 2.06 30.46 10.75
C ARG A 634 2.80 31.31 9.71
N SER A 635 2.07 31.96 8.79
CA SER A 635 2.68 32.83 7.76
C SER A 635 3.35 34.07 8.34
N GLU A 636 2.85 34.57 9.46
CA GLU A 636 3.36 35.76 10.16
C GLU A 636 4.47 35.41 11.18
N GLY A 637 4.85 34.14 11.32
CA GLY A 637 5.87 33.71 12.29
C GLY A 637 5.42 33.82 13.75
N ARG A 638 4.10 33.73 14.02
CA ARG A 638 3.51 33.79 15.37
C ARG A 638 3.24 32.41 15.97
N LEU A 639 3.24 31.35 15.18
CA LEU A 639 3.11 29.96 15.64
C LEU A 639 4.47 29.25 15.58
N HIS A 640 4.93 28.76 16.73
CA HIS A 640 6.24 28.11 16.93
C HIS A 640 6.01 26.67 17.36
N GLU A 641 6.32 25.68 16.53
CA GLU A 641 5.95 24.29 16.80
C GLU A 641 7.19 23.41 16.92
N GLU A 642 7.47 22.92 18.11
CA GLU A 642 8.55 21.99 18.42
C GLU A 642 7.99 20.64 18.85
N PHE A 643 8.21 19.61 18.04
CA PHE A 643 7.73 18.28 18.34
C PHE A 643 8.63 17.17 17.79
N PHE A 644 8.68 16.06 18.52
CA PHE A 644 9.36 14.83 18.11
C PHE A 644 8.43 13.64 18.31
N THR A 645 8.34 12.76 17.32
CA THR A 645 7.61 11.50 17.42
C THR A 645 8.62 10.36 17.50
N VAL A 646 8.49 9.51 18.52
CA VAL A 646 9.43 8.40 18.78
C VAL A 646 8.74 7.04 18.70
N ASP A 647 7.45 7.00 19.01
CA ASP A 647 6.71 5.75 19.15
C ASP A 647 5.29 5.92 18.63
N VAL A 648 4.97 5.15 17.59
CA VAL A 648 3.61 5.05 17.03
C VAL A 648 2.64 4.56 18.11
N ASP A 649 3.11 3.82 19.12
CA ASP A 649 2.27 3.33 20.22
C ASP A 649 1.78 4.44 21.16
N SER A 650 2.57 5.52 21.33
CA SER A 650 2.12 6.69 22.09
C SER A 650 1.07 7.51 21.32
N GLU A 651 1.19 7.56 19.99
CA GLU A 651 0.19 8.14 19.09
C GLU A 651 -1.08 7.26 19.02
N ASN A 652 -0.92 5.92 19.06
CA ASN A 652 -2.01 4.96 19.08
C ASN A 652 -2.76 4.95 20.41
N LEU A 653 -2.09 5.15 21.55
CA LEU A 653 -2.73 5.32 22.86
C LEU A 653 -3.59 6.59 22.87
N PHE A 654 -3.05 7.72 22.40
CA PHE A 654 -3.81 8.97 22.28
C PHE A 654 -4.96 8.86 21.28
N LYS A 655 -4.81 8.05 20.23
CA LYS A 655 -5.93 7.67 19.35
C LYS A 655 -6.92 6.79 20.07
N SER A 656 -6.55 5.70 20.75
CA SER A 656 -7.51 4.81 21.42
C SER A 656 -8.39 5.56 22.43
N SER A 657 -7.85 6.56 23.12
CA SER A 657 -8.58 7.39 24.07
C SER A 657 -9.35 8.57 23.46
N THR A 658 -9.03 8.99 22.22
CA THR A 658 -9.79 10.01 21.45
C THR A 658 -10.68 9.41 20.35
N THR A 659 -10.53 8.11 20.08
CA THR A 659 -11.29 7.31 19.11
C THR A 659 -12.31 6.39 19.79
N ASP A 660 -12.57 6.60 21.09
CA ASP A 660 -13.89 6.37 21.69
C ASP A 660 -14.92 7.33 21.07
N ALA A 661 -15.09 7.16 19.77
CA ALA A 661 -16.09 7.77 18.94
C ALA A 661 -17.03 6.67 18.46
N GLY A 662 -17.58 5.93 19.42
CA GLY A 662 -18.95 5.42 19.28
C GLY A 662 -19.98 6.54 19.03
N ALA A 663 -19.56 7.81 19.04
CA ALA A 663 -20.38 8.99 18.81
C ALA A 663 -20.05 9.83 17.55
N ALA A 664 -18.95 9.59 16.81
CA ALA A 664 -18.65 10.40 15.61
C ALA A 664 -19.18 9.73 14.33
N THR A 665 -20.15 10.38 13.71
CA THR A 665 -20.79 9.90 12.48
C THR A 665 -19.79 9.83 11.32
N LEU A 666 -20.03 8.94 10.34
CA LEU A 666 -19.13 8.81 9.18
C LEU A 666 -19.06 10.14 8.39
N ALA A 667 -20.16 10.89 8.30
CA ALA A 667 -20.17 12.23 7.73
C ALA A 667 -19.32 13.22 8.54
N GLY A 668 -19.34 13.16 9.87
CA GLY A 668 -18.48 14.02 10.70
C GLY A 668 -16.99 13.77 10.46
N ARG A 669 -16.60 12.50 10.26
CA ARG A 669 -15.20 12.11 10.01
C ARG A 669 -14.71 12.42 8.59
N MET A 670 -15.63 12.37 7.62
CA MET A 670 -15.29 12.39 6.19
C MET A 670 -15.85 13.62 5.46
N GLY A 671 -16.60 14.51 6.11
CA GLY A 671 -17.44 15.52 5.46
C GLY A 671 -16.72 16.58 4.62
N LYS A 672 -15.38 16.65 4.69
CA LYS A 672 -14.54 17.52 3.84
C LYS A 672 -13.89 16.77 2.65
N CYS A 673 -14.31 15.54 2.38
CA CYS A 673 -13.74 14.74 1.29
C CYS A 673 -14.16 15.23 -0.10
N ASP A 674 -13.30 15.03 -1.10
CA ASP A 674 -13.60 15.37 -2.50
C ASP A 674 -14.70 14.47 -3.10
N MET A 675 -14.83 13.25 -2.56
CA MET A 675 -15.83 12.24 -2.91
C MET A 675 -16.03 11.27 -1.74
N PHE A 676 -17.05 10.42 -1.77
CA PHE A 676 -17.12 9.27 -0.88
C PHE A 676 -17.69 8.05 -1.60
N CYS A 677 -16.97 6.93 -1.58
CA CYS A 677 -17.44 5.69 -2.19
C CYS A 677 -16.83 4.48 -1.48
N PHE A 678 -17.67 3.54 -1.06
CA PHE A 678 -17.27 2.31 -0.37
C PHE A 678 -17.95 1.03 -0.88
N GLN A 679 -18.49 1.07 -2.10
CA GLN A 679 -19.31 -0.01 -2.66
C GLN A 679 -18.54 -1.28 -3.07
N CYS A 680 -17.20 -1.25 -3.10
CA CYS A 680 -16.38 -2.41 -3.41
C CYS A 680 -15.43 -2.78 -2.27
N GLU A 681 -15.02 -4.05 -2.27
CA GLU A 681 -14.13 -4.65 -1.27
C GLU A 681 -12.83 -3.85 -1.11
N GLN A 682 -12.23 -3.44 -2.23
CA GLN A 682 -10.95 -2.70 -2.26
C GLN A 682 -11.08 -1.20 -1.97
N THR A 683 -12.17 -0.77 -1.34
CA THR A 683 -12.29 0.62 -0.91
C THR A 683 -11.12 1.02 -0.01
N PHE A 684 -10.71 2.27 -0.06
CA PHE A 684 -9.50 2.73 0.63
C PHE A 684 -9.54 2.38 2.13
N LYS A 685 -8.54 1.60 2.57
CA LYS A 685 -8.39 1.04 3.93
C LYS A 685 -9.60 0.25 4.44
N GLY A 686 -10.42 -0.32 3.56
CA GLY A 686 -11.66 -0.99 3.97
C GLY A 686 -12.69 -0.05 4.63
N LYS A 687 -12.59 1.26 4.37
CA LYS A 687 -13.48 2.27 4.98
C LYS A 687 -14.21 3.14 3.94
N GLY A 688 -13.50 3.66 2.95
CA GLY A 688 -14.08 4.62 2.01
C GLY A 688 -13.05 5.39 1.18
N CYS A 689 -13.22 5.37 -0.14
CA CYS A 689 -12.46 6.20 -1.07
C CYS A 689 -12.92 7.65 -0.96
N HIS A 690 -11.99 8.57 -0.67
CA HIS A 690 -12.36 9.95 -0.31
C HIS A 690 -11.61 11.08 -1.04
N LYS A 691 -10.63 10.74 -1.88
CA LYS A 691 -9.92 11.69 -2.77
C LYS A 691 -9.96 11.22 -4.22
N VAL A 692 -9.74 9.93 -4.42
CA VAL A 692 -9.92 9.21 -5.67
C VAL A 692 -10.26 7.77 -5.33
N GLY A 693 -11.04 7.09 -6.15
CA GLY A 693 -11.28 5.66 -6.03
C GLY A 693 -9.99 4.86 -6.22
N VAL A 694 -9.80 3.78 -5.45
CA VAL A 694 -8.72 2.81 -5.70
C VAL A 694 -8.82 2.24 -7.12
N CYS A 695 -10.04 2.13 -7.65
CA CYS A 695 -10.33 1.74 -9.03
C CYS A 695 -10.03 2.82 -10.09
N GLY A 696 -9.56 4.01 -9.70
CA GLY A 696 -9.33 5.14 -10.62
C GLY A 696 -10.55 6.07 -10.78
N LYS A 697 -11.67 5.82 -10.09
CA LYS A 697 -12.87 6.68 -10.16
C LYS A 697 -12.56 8.08 -9.62
N THR A 698 -12.72 9.10 -10.46
CA THR A 698 -12.47 10.50 -10.06
C THR A 698 -13.62 11.05 -9.20
N PRO A 699 -13.38 12.11 -8.42
CA PRO A 699 -14.44 12.76 -7.64
C PRO A 699 -15.64 13.24 -8.45
N ARG A 700 -15.40 13.73 -9.67
CA ARG A 700 -16.45 14.21 -10.57
C ARG A 700 -17.36 13.07 -11.03
N VAL A 701 -16.76 11.98 -11.50
CA VAL A 701 -17.51 10.78 -11.88
C VAL A 701 -18.25 10.19 -10.68
N ALA A 702 -17.63 10.17 -9.49
CA ALA A 702 -18.30 9.72 -8.27
C ALA A 702 -19.55 10.56 -7.95
N ALA A 703 -19.44 11.89 -7.99
CA ALA A 703 -20.58 12.78 -7.76
C ALA A 703 -21.71 12.56 -8.79
N LEU A 704 -21.37 12.39 -10.07
CA LEU A 704 -22.37 12.12 -11.10
C LEU A 704 -23.02 10.73 -10.96
N GLN A 705 -22.28 9.73 -10.48
CA GLN A 705 -22.85 8.43 -10.11
C GLN A 705 -23.81 8.56 -8.92
N ASP A 706 -23.45 9.34 -7.90
CA ASP A 706 -24.33 9.62 -6.75
C ASP A 706 -25.62 10.31 -7.24
N LEU A 707 -25.51 11.29 -8.13
CA LEU A 707 -26.67 11.96 -8.76
C LEU A 707 -27.51 11.01 -9.61
N THR A 708 -26.88 10.08 -10.32
CA THR A 708 -27.57 9.06 -11.14
C THR A 708 -28.39 8.13 -10.25
N VAL A 709 -27.80 7.60 -9.17
CA VAL A 709 -28.53 6.76 -8.21
C VAL A 709 -29.65 7.55 -7.54
N HIS A 710 -29.42 8.83 -7.24
CA HIS A 710 -30.45 9.72 -6.69
C HIS A 710 -31.62 9.91 -7.66
N GLY A 711 -31.36 10.16 -8.94
CA GLY A 711 -32.40 10.23 -9.98
C GLY A 711 -33.16 8.92 -10.15
N ALA A 712 -32.47 7.78 -10.09
CA ALA A 712 -33.10 6.46 -10.13
C ALA A 712 -34.04 6.22 -8.94
N LYS A 713 -33.70 6.68 -7.73
CA LYS A 713 -34.60 6.65 -6.56
C LYS A 713 -35.88 7.44 -6.79
N HIS A 714 -35.78 8.65 -7.37
CA HIS A 714 -36.95 9.45 -7.75
C HIS A 714 -37.82 8.76 -8.81
N LEU A 715 -37.19 8.16 -9.83
CA LEU A 715 -37.91 7.43 -10.87
C LEU A 715 -38.65 6.23 -10.27
N GLY A 716 -37.96 5.45 -9.45
CA GLY A 716 -38.51 4.29 -8.75
C GLY A 716 -39.66 4.66 -7.82
N PHE A 717 -39.54 5.77 -7.08
CA PHE A 717 -40.61 6.29 -6.21
C PHE A 717 -41.88 6.60 -7.00
N TYR A 718 -41.81 7.48 -8.02
CA TYR A 718 -43.02 7.85 -8.78
C TYR A 718 -43.59 6.69 -9.58
N ALA A 719 -42.74 5.79 -10.09
CA ALA A 719 -43.18 4.57 -10.75
C ALA A 719 -43.92 3.62 -9.79
N HIS A 720 -43.44 3.48 -8.55
CA HIS A 720 -44.10 2.68 -7.52
C HIS A 720 -45.47 3.26 -7.16
N GLU A 721 -45.53 4.57 -6.86
CA GLU A 721 -46.77 5.27 -6.51
C GLU A 721 -47.80 5.23 -7.66
N LEU A 722 -47.34 5.41 -8.90
CA LEU A 722 -48.19 5.26 -10.09
C LEU A 722 -48.83 3.88 -10.16
N ARG A 723 -48.06 2.81 -9.89
CA ARG A 723 -48.58 1.43 -9.88
C ARG A 723 -49.56 1.18 -8.73
N GLN A 724 -49.34 1.77 -7.55
CA GLN A 724 -50.29 1.66 -6.43
C GLN A 724 -51.67 2.22 -6.77
N LEU A 725 -51.74 3.20 -7.68
CA LEU A 725 -52.99 3.76 -8.19
C LEU A 725 -53.57 3.02 -9.41
N GLY A 726 -52.98 1.89 -9.81
CA GLY A 726 -53.39 1.12 -10.99
C GLY A 726 -52.87 1.67 -12.32
N GLY A 727 -51.90 2.59 -12.30
CA GLY A 727 -51.26 3.13 -13.50
C GLY A 727 -50.18 2.21 -14.08
N THR A 728 -49.87 2.40 -15.37
CA THR A 728 -48.84 1.64 -16.09
C THR A 728 -47.56 2.47 -16.23
N VAL A 729 -46.43 1.89 -15.86
CA VAL A 729 -45.09 2.50 -16.04
C VAL A 729 -44.55 2.12 -17.42
N SER A 730 -43.98 3.09 -18.14
CA SER A 730 -43.45 2.86 -19.50
C SER A 730 -42.24 1.93 -19.52
N ASP A 731 -42.08 1.17 -20.60
CA ASP A 731 -40.91 0.30 -20.80
C ASP A 731 -39.59 1.09 -20.84
N ALA A 732 -39.61 2.30 -21.39
CA ALA A 732 -38.47 3.20 -21.37
C ALA A 732 -38.02 3.51 -19.93
N ALA A 733 -38.96 3.84 -19.03
CA ALA A 733 -38.65 4.07 -17.63
C ALA A 733 -38.16 2.80 -16.92
N ASN A 734 -38.81 1.66 -17.16
CA ASN A 734 -38.43 0.36 -16.58
C ASN A 734 -36.99 -0.03 -16.97
N ARG A 735 -36.67 -0.02 -18.27
CA ARG A 735 -35.36 -0.44 -18.80
C ARG A 735 -34.27 0.55 -18.45
N PHE A 736 -34.55 1.86 -18.55
CA PHE A 736 -33.54 2.88 -18.25
C PHE A 736 -33.19 2.94 -16.76
N MET A 737 -34.13 2.60 -15.87
CA MET A 737 -33.85 2.43 -14.45
C MET A 737 -32.77 1.36 -14.23
N LEU A 738 -32.89 0.18 -14.86
CA LEU A 738 -31.87 -0.88 -14.76
C LEU A 738 -30.53 -0.41 -15.31
N TYR A 739 -30.53 0.13 -16.54
CA TYR A 739 -29.34 0.63 -17.21
C TYR A 739 -28.60 1.69 -16.37
N SER A 740 -29.34 2.64 -15.78
CA SER A 740 -28.78 3.72 -14.96
C SER A 740 -28.10 3.20 -13.69
N LEU A 741 -28.66 2.16 -13.04
CA LEU A 741 -28.03 1.52 -11.89
C LEU A 741 -26.81 0.70 -12.32
N PHE A 742 -26.91 -0.06 -13.43
CA PHE A 742 -25.81 -0.87 -13.95
C PHE A 742 -24.58 -0.01 -14.27
N ALA A 743 -24.77 1.14 -14.92
CA ALA A 743 -23.69 2.08 -15.25
C ALA A 743 -22.87 2.55 -14.02
N THR A 744 -23.42 2.45 -12.81
CA THR A 744 -22.77 2.90 -11.57
C THR A 744 -22.06 1.77 -10.78
N LEU A 745 -22.02 0.53 -11.31
CA LEU A 745 -21.23 -0.54 -10.71
C LEU A 745 -19.72 -0.24 -10.80
N THR A 746 -18.96 -0.87 -9.92
CA THR A 746 -17.50 -0.78 -9.91
C THR A 746 -16.93 -1.30 -11.24
N ASN A 747 -16.04 -0.50 -11.84
CA ASN A 747 -15.35 -0.80 -13.09
C ASN A 747 -16.26 -0.92 -14.34
N VAL A 748 -17.46 -0.31 -14.33
CA VAL A 748 -18.34 -0.23 -15.52
C VAL A 748 -18.08 1.04 -16.31
N ASN A 749 -18.41 2.21 -15.76
CA ASN A 749 -18.38 3.47 -16.51
C ASN A 749 -17.62 4.57 -15.76
N PHE A 750 -16.65 5.17 -16.44
CA PHE A 750 -15.81 6.28 -15.98
C PHE A 750 -15.91 7.50 -16.90
N ASP A 751 -16.83 7.50 -17.87
CA ASP A 751 -17.02 8.60 -18.80
C ASP A 751 -18.00 9.63 -18.24
N GLU A 752 -17.45 10.77 -17.82
CA GLU A 752 -18.21 11.92 -17.33
C GLU A 752 -19.32 12.37 -18.30
N SER A 753 -19.01 12.42 -19.60
CA SER A 753 -19.95 12.90 -20.62
C SER A 753 -21.16 11.96 -20.76
N ARG A 754 -20.95 10.66 -20.53
CA ARG A 754 -22.02 9.67 -20.52
C ARG A 754 -22.90 9.83 -19.29
N PHE A 755 -22.34 10.05 -18.11
CA PHE A 755 -23.17 10.29 -16.92
C PHE A 755 -23.99 11.58 -17.03
N VAL A 756 -23.47 12.63 -17.65
CA VAL A 756 -24.26 13.84 -17.95
C VAL A 756 -25.49 13.50 -18.79
N LYS A 757 -25.34 12.65 -19.82
CA LYS A 757 -26.47 12.19 -20.64
C LYS A 757 -27.45 11.34 -19.82
N ILE A 758 -26.94 10.43 -18.98
CA ILE A 758 -27.76 9.56 -18.13
C ILE A 758 -28.61 10.37 -17.15
N VAL A 759 -28.00 11.35 -16.47
CA VAL A 759 -28.69 12.22 -15.51
C VAL A 759 -29.80 13.03 -16.18
N ARG A 760 -29.56 13.51 -17.41
CA ARG A 760 -30.58 14.23 -18.20
C ARG A 760 -31.75 13.35 -18.60
N GLU A 761 -31.48 12.14 -19.08
CA GLU A 761 -32.53 11.19 -19.43
C GLU A 761 -33.34 10.77 -18.19
N LEU A 762 -32.68 10.53 -17.05
CA LEU A 762 -33.36 10.30 -15.77
C LEU A 762 -34.30 11.47 -15.42
N SER A 763 -33.86 12.72 -15.57
CA SER A 763 -34.70 13.88 -15.24
C SER A 763 -35.94 13.98 -16.12
N SER A 764 -35.80 13.68 -17.41
CA SER A 764 -36.92 13.58 -18.34
C SER A 764 -37.91 12.49 -17.92
N LEU A 765 -37.43 11.27 -17.67
CA LEU A 765 -38.26 10.13 -17.29
C LEU A 765 -38.93 10.32 -15.92
N VAL A 766 -38.23 10.90 -14.95
CA VAL A 766 -38.78 11.27 -13.64
C VAL A 766 -39.93 12.25 -13.82
N SER A 767 -39.72 13.31 -14.62
CA SER A 767 -40.74 14.34 -14.84
C SER A 767 -41.99 13.77 -15.53
N ALA A 768 -41.80 12.92 -16.55
CA ALA A 768 -42.90 12.26 -17.25
C ALA A 768 -43.69 11.32 -16.34
N THR A 769 -42.99 10.47 -15.57
CA THR A 769 -43.62 9.50 -14.66
C THR A 769 -44.35 10.21 -13.52
N ARG A 770 -43.75 11.27 -12.97
CA ARG A 770 -44.37 12.13 -11.95
C ARG A 770 -45.66 12.77 -12.47
N ALA A 771 -45.65 13.33 -13.67
CA ALA A 771 -46.84 13.95 -14.24
C ALA A 771 -47.99 12.94 -14.41
N GLN A 772 -47.68 11.72 -14.85
CA GLN A 772 -48.67 10.63 -14.94
C GLN A 772 -49.23 10.25 -13.57
N TYR A 773 -48.36 10.13 -12.57
CA TYR A 773 -48.76 9.86 -11.19
C TYR A 773 -49.69 10.96 -10.64
N GLU A 774 -49.29 12.23 -10.73
CA GLU A 774 -50.05 13.36 -10.20
C GLU A 774 -51.40 13.53 -10.92
N GLU A 775 -51.46 13.28 -12.22
CA GLU A 775 -52.69 13.24 -13.01
C GLU A 775 -53.65 12.13 -12.52
N LEU A 776 -53.13 10.91 -12.33
CA LEU A 776 -53.94 9.78 -11.88
C LEU A 776 -54.37 9.93 -10.41
N ALA A 777 -53.49 10.44 -9.54
CA ALA A 777 -53.81 10.74 -8.15
C ALA A 777 -54.95 11.77 -8.04
N ARG A 778 -54.91 12.85 -8.84
CA ARG A 778 -56.01 13.82 -8.92
C ARG A 778 -57.31 13.18 -9.39
N LYS A 779 -57.26 12.31 -10.42
CA LYS A 779 -58.45 11.58 -10.90
C LYS A 779 -59.04 10.66 -9.83
N ASN A 780 -58.18 10.02 -9.04
CA ASN A 780 -58.58 9.08 -7.99
C ASN A 780 -58.86 9.76 -6.64
N SER A 781 -58.78 11.09 -6.55
CA SER A 781 -58.85 11.85 -5.28
C SER A 781 -57.87 11.34 -4.21
N ALA A 782 -56.72 10.80 -4.63
CA ALA A 782 -55.68 10.29 -3.76
C ALA A 782 -54.72 11.41 -3.34
N THR A 783 -54.11 11.29 -2.16
CA THR A 783 -53.06 12.21 -1.70
C THR A 783 -51.81 12.06 -2.57
N ILE A 784 -51.27 13.18 -3.05
CA ILE A 784 -50.02 13.20 -3.81
C ILE A 784 -48.85 13.12 -2.83
N ALA A 785 -48.17 11.97 -2.82
CA ALA A 785 -46.97 11.73 -2.05
C ALA A 785 -45.72 12.30 -2.77
N THR A 786 -44.71 12.66 -1.98
CA THR A 786 -43.41 13.11 -2.48
C THR A 786 -42.28 12.35 -1.81
N PRO A 787 -41.12 12.17 -2.47
CA PRO A 787 -39.94 11.57 -1.86
C PRO A 787 -39.49 12.34 -0.61
N ALA A 788 -39.10 11.61 0.44
CA ALA A 788 -38.53 12.16 1.68
C ALA A 788 -36.99 12.31 1.60
N ILE A 789 -36.47 12.52 0.39
CA ILE A 789 -35.06 12.80 0.10
C ILE A 789 -34.96 14.12 -0.67
N LYS A 790 -33.75 14.69 -0.79
CA LYS A 790 -33.55 15.94 -1.54
C LYS A 790 -34.15 15.83 -2.95
N GLY A 791 -34.79 16.90 -3.42
CA GLY A 791 -35.46 16.90 -4.73
C GLY A 791 -34.50 16.61 -5.89
N PHE A 792 -35.03 16.04 -6.98
CA PHE A 792 -34.32 15.88 -8.24
C PHE A 792 -34.92 16.86 -9.27
N PRO A 793 -34.16 17.85 -9.76
CA PRO A 793 -34.72 18.89 -10.61
C PRO A 793 -35.29 18.34 -11.92
N SER A 794 -36.43 18.88 -12.36
CA SER A 794 -37.03 18.62 -13.67
C SER A 794 -36.35 19.38 -14.81
N VAL A 795 -35.67 20.48 -14.47
CA VAL A 795 -34.81 21.24 -15.38
C VAL A 795 -33.41 21.23 -14.79
N LEU A 796 -32.50 20.57 -15.48
CA LEU A 796 -31.12 20.45 -15.05
C LEU A 796 -30.24 21.55 -15.67
N PRO A 797 -29.19 21.98 -14.95
CA PRO A 797 -28.15 22.84 -15.50
C PRO A 797 -27.54 22.35 -16.82
N ALA A 798 -27.17 23.32 -17.68
CA ALA A 798 -26.45 23.03 -18.91
C ALA A 798 -24.99 22.63 -18.66
N ALA A 799 -24.34 23.24 -17.65
CA ALA A 799 -22.94 23.01 -17.32
C ALA A 799 -22.74 21.72 -16.52
N ALA A 800 -21.73 20.92 -16.89
CA ALA A 800 -21.40 19.67 -16.19
C ALA A 800 -20.95 19.91 -14.75
N ASP A 801 -20.26 21.03 -14.46
CA ASP A 801 -19.80 21.39 -13.12
C ASP A 801 -20.95 21.58 -12.13
N GLU A 802 -22.07 22.14 -12.58
CA GLU A 802 -23.26 22.32 -11.76
C GLU A 802 -23.95 20.98 -11.46
N LEU A 803 -23.93 20.03 -12.41
CA LEU A 803 -24.39 18.66 -12.16
C LEU A 803 -23.48 17.93 -11.16
N VAL A 804 -22.17 18.14 -11.24
CA VAL A 804 -21.21 17.60 -10.25
C VAL A 804 -21.49 18.18 -8.86
N ALA A 805 -21.81 19.48 -8.75
CA ALA A 805 -22.19 20.09 -7.49
C ALA A 805 -23.48 19.47 -6.91
N LEU A 806 -24.52 19.30 -7.74
CA LEU A 806 -25.74 18.58 -7.34
C LEU A 806 -25.46 17.15 -6.88
N GLY A 807 -24.51 16.46 -7.50
CA GLY A 807 -24.09 15.13 -7.11
C GLY A 807 -23.41 15.07 -5.74
N ARG A 808 -22.52 16.02 -5.45
CA ARG A 808 -21.88 16.15 -4.11
C ARG A 808 -22.91 16.40 -3.02
N ASP A 809 -23.93 17.19 -3.35
CA ASP A 809 -25.05 17.53 -2.50
C ASP A 809 -25.97 16.36 -2.12
N VAL A 810 -25.89 15.24 -2.86
CA VAL A 810 -26.65 14.01 -2.61
C VAL A 810 -25.73 12.80 -2.39
N SER A 811 -24.46 13.07 -2.08
CA SER A 811 -23.47 12.02 -1.83
C SER A 811 -23.86 11.08 -0.70
N VAL A 812 -23.34 9.86 -0.74
CA VAL A 812 -23.60 8.79 0.23
C VAL A 812 -23.46 9.27 1.69
N LEU A 813 -22.50 10.14 1.99
CA LEU A 813 -22.23 10.63 3.34
C LEU A 813 -23.41 11.37 3.99
N HIS A 814 -24.31 11.99 3.21
CA HIS A 814 -25.46 12.72 3.77
C HIS A 814 -26.39 11.82 4.60
N ARG A 815 -26.38 10.51 4.35
CA ARG A 815 -27.15 9.52 5.12
C ARG A 815 -26.46 9.05 6.41
N PHE A 816 -25.19 9.39 6.60
CA PHE A 816 -24.42 9.02 7.79
C PHE A 816 -24.13 10.25 8.65
N THR A 817 -25.06 11.20 8.70
CA THR A 817 -24.97 12.44 9.48
C THR A 817 -25.39 12.26 10.94
N ASP A 818 -26.19 11.24 11.22
CA ASP A 818 -26.71 10.90 12.56
C ASP A 818 -26.20 9.51 13.01
N ALA A 819 -25.68 9.45 14.24
CA ALA A 819 -25.13 8.24 14.84
C ALA A 819 -26.22 7.20 15.13
N ALA A 820 -27.45 7.63 15.43
CA ALA A 820 -28.55 6.73 15.76
C ALA A 820 -29.05 5.93 14.53
N THR A 821 -28.88 6.49 13.33
CA THR A 821 -29.42 5.93 12.09
C THR A 821 -28.34 5.34 11.17
N GLN A 822 -27.06 5.43 11.54
CA GLN A 822 -25.94 4.97 10.70
C GLN A 822 -25.98 3.47 10.36
N ASN A 823 -26.49 2.62 11.27
CA ASN A 823 -26.66 1.18 11.02
C ASN A 823 -27.70 0.92 9.92
N ALA A 824 -28.83 1.62 9.99
CA ALA A 824 -29.86 1.55 8.96
C ALA A 824 -29.38 2.15 7.63
N ALA A 825 -28.59 3.24 7.67
CA ALA A 825 -27.96 3.80 6.48
C ALA A 825 -27.00 2.80 5.80
N GLY A 826 -26.22 2.04 6.58
CA GLY A 826 -25.37 0.95 6.07
C GLY A 826 -26.16 -0.17 5.39
N VAL A 827 -27.26 -0.62 6.00
CA VAL A 827 -28.16 -1.63 5.40
C VAL A 827 -28.87 -1.10 4.15
N SER A 828 -29.31 0.15 4.15
CA SER A 828 -29.86 0.80 2.97
C SER A 828 -28.84 0.88 1.83
N GLU A 829 -27.56 1.06 2.14
CA GLU A 829 -26.50 0.97 1.13
C GLU A 829 -26.24 -0.44 0.62
N MET A 830 -26.30 -1.44 1.51
CA MET A 830 -26.28 -2.84 1.09
C MET A 830 -27.42 -3.15 0.10
N LEU A 831 -28.63 -2.64 0.35
CA LEU A 831 -29.77 -2.78 -0.56
C LEU A 831 -29.49 -2.09 -1.91
N VAL A 832 -29.02 -0.83 -1.92
CA VAL A 832 -28.63 -0.14 -3.18
C VAL A 832 -27.64 -0.98 -3.99
N TYR A 833 -26.64 -1.57 -3.33
CA TYR A 833 -25.63 -2.39 -4.00
C TYR A 833 -26.20 -3.73 -4.48
N GLY A 834 -27.12 -4.35 -3.74
CA GLY A 834 -27.90 -5.50 -4.22
C GLY A 834 -28.71 -5.17 -5.49
N LEU A 835 -29.43 -4.05 -5.49
CA LEU A 835 -30.22 -3.59 -6.63
C LEU A 835 -29.35 -3.33 -7.87
N LYS A 836 -28.15 -2.79 -7.69
CA LYS A 836 -27.15 -2.64 -8.76
C LYS A 836 -26.80 -3.99 -9.39
N GLY A 837 -26.52 -5.02 -8.57
CA GLY A 837 -26.25 -6.37 -9.07
C GLY A 837 -27.44 -6.97 -9.83
N ILE A 838 -28.66 -6.86 -9.28
CA ILE A 838 -29.91 -7.30 -9.94
C ILE A 838 -30.08 -6.59 -11.28
N ALA A 839 -29.87 -5.27 -11.32
CA ALA A 839 -29.99 -4.49 -12.54
C ALA A 839 -29.03 -4.97 -13.64
N ALA A 840 -27.78 -5.32 -13.30
CA ALA A 840 -26.82 -5.85 -14.25
C ALA A 840 -27.28 -7.20 -14.85
N TYR A 841 -27.79 -8.11 -14.02
CA TYR A 841 -28.28 -9.41 -14.52
C TYR A 841 -29.55 -9.28 -15.36
N ALA A 842 -30.48 -8.41 -14.96
CA ALA A 842 -31.69 -8.13 -15.72
C ALA A 842 -31.38 -7.46 -17.08
N ASP A 843 -30.40 -6.55 -17.12
CA ASP A 843 -29.92 -5.90 -18.36
C ASP A 843 -29.34 -6.92 -19.37
N HIS A 844 -28.62 -7.93 -18.89
CA HIS A 844 -28.18 -9.03 -19.77
C HIS A 844 -29.33 -9.86 -20.35
N GLY A 845 -30.41 -10.05 -19.60
CA GLY A 845 -31.64 -10.66 -20.14
C GLY A 845 -32.24 -9.83 -21.27
N LEU A 846 -32.26 -8.50 -21.11
CA LEU A 846 -32.78 -7.55 -22.09
C LEU A 846 -32.04 -7.57 -23.43
N MET A 847 -30.75 -7.88 -23.44
CA MET A 847 -29.98 -8.06 -24.68
C MET A 847 -30.57 -9.14 -25.61
N ASN A 848 -31.33 -10.08 -25.05
CA ASN A 848 -32.07 -11.11 -25.77
C ASN A 848 -33.60 -10.95 -25.70
N ASN A 849 -34.09 -9.75 -25.34
CA ASN A 849 -35.51 -9.46 -25.13
C ASN A 849 -36.19 -10.35 -24.06
N VAL A 850 -35.43 -10.80 -23.05
CA VAL A 850 -35.97 -11.53 -21.90
C VAL A 850 -36.07 -10.59 -20.70
N GLU A 851 -37.28 -10.29 -20.25
CA GLU A 851 -37.55 -9.39 -19.13
C GLU A 851 -38.72 -9.85 -18.27
N SER A 852 -38.86 -9.30 -17.05
CA SER A 852 -39.95 -9.62 -16.14
C SER A 852 -40.49 -8.38 -15.44
N GLN A 853 -41.82 -8.23 -15.44
CA GLN A 853 -42.51 -7.18 -14.69
C GLN A 853 -42.31 -7.32 -13.18
N GLU A 854 -42.15 -8.54 -12.67
CA GLU A 854 -41.89 -8.79 -11.25
C GLU A 854 -40.61 -8.08 -10.78
N ILE A 855 -39.54 -8.15 -11.59
CA ILE A 855 -38.27 -7.48 -11.31
C ILE A 855 -38.48 -5.97 -11.31
N TYR A 856 -39.14 -5.41 -12.32
CA TYR A 856 -39.38 -3.96 -12.39
C TYR A 856 -40.20 -3.44 -11.20
N VAL A 857 -41.27 -4.16 -10.84
CA VAL A 857 -42.13 -3.81 -9.69
C VAL A 857 -41.33 -3.83 -8.39
N PHE A 858 -40.49 -4.84 -8.18
CA PHE A 858 -39.64 -4.90 -6.99
C PHE A 858 -38.59 -3.79 -6.96
N MET A 859 -37.88 -3.57 -8.06
CA MET A 859 -36.86 -2.51 -8.16
C MET A 859 -37.47 -1.14 -7.82
N GLN A 860 -38.68 -0.86 -8.29
CA GLN A 860 -39.43 0.36 -7.99
C GLN A 860 -39.83 0.44 -6.51
N LYS A 861 -40.35 -0.65 -5.94
CA LYS A 861 -40.67 -0.75 -4.50
C LYS A 861 -39.44 -0.47 -3.63
N ALA A 862 -38.31 -1.09 -3.94
CA ALA A 862 -37.07 -0.92 -3.16
C ALA A 862 -36.50 0.50 -3.29
N LEU A 863 -36.54 1.09 -4.49
CA LEU A 863 -36.12 2.48 -4.72
C LEU A 863 -37.06 3.49 -4.05
N ALA A 864 -38.37 3.22 -4.02
CA ALA A 864 -39.36 4.02 -3.29
C ALA A 864 -39.09 3.99 -1.78
N PHE A 865 -38.79 2.82 -1.21
CA PHE A 865 -38.35 2.70 0.17
C PHE A 865 -37.10 3.53 0.45
N LEU A 866 -36.08 3.43 -0.41
CA LEU A 866 -34.82 4.20 -0.32
C LEU A 866 -35.00 5.71 -0.55
N ALA A 867 -36.17 6.13 -1.03
CA ALA A 867 -36.57 7.52 -1.20
C ALA A 867 -37.53 8.01 -0.09
N SER A 868 -37.89 7.14 0.86
CA SER A 868 -38.79 7.44 1.98
C SER A 868 -38.03 7.68 3.29
N SER A 869 -38.72 8.12 4.34
CA SER A 869 -38.16 8.20 5.69
C SER A 869 -37.90 6.83 6.31
N GLU A 870 -38.54 5.77 5.78
CA GLU A 870 -38.39 4.39 6.27
C GLU A 870 -37.01 3.81 5.96
N GLN A 871 -36.20 4.45 5.11
CA GLN A 871 -34.82 4.01 4.82
C GLN A 871 -33.90 3.97 6.06
N TYR A 872 -34.33 4.59 7.16
CA TYR A 872 -33.64 4.56 8.46
C TYR A 872 -34.23 3.54 9.45
N ASP A 873 -35.16 2.71 9.01
CA ASP A 873 -35.64 1.54 9.75
C ASP A 873 -34.79 0.31 9.39
N LEU A 874 -33.96 -0.13 10.35
CA LEU A 874 -33.05 -1.26 10.17
C LEU A 874 -33.79 -2.58 9.85
N GLY A 875 -34.94 -2.81 10.48
CA GLY A 875 -35.71 -4.04 10.30
C GLY A 875 -36.33 -4.12 8.92
N LYS A 876 -36.96 -3.02 8.46
CA LYS A 876 -37.51 -2.93 7.10
C LYS A 876 -36.42 -2.99 6.04
N GLY A 877 -35.29 -2.30 6.24
CA GLY A 877 -34.16 -2.34 5.32
C GLY A 877 -33.58 -3.75 5.17
N LEU A 878 -33.47 -4.50 6.27
CA LEU A 878 -33.02 -5.90 6.23
C LEU A 878 -34.04 -6.81 5.54
N ALA A 879 -35.34 -6.64 5.82
CA ALA A 879 -36.40 -7.42 5.17
C ALA A 879 -36.41 -7.21 3.65
N LEU A 880 -36.31 -5.96 3.19
CA LEU A 880 -36.20 -5.66 1.76
C LEU A 880 -34.90 -6.17 1.13
N SER A 881 -33.81 -6.24 1.89
CA SER A 881 -32.56 -6.84 1.40
C SER A 881 -32.70 -8.36 1.17
N LEU A 882 -33.48 -9.06 2.00
CA LEU A 882 -33.79 -10.49 1.79
C LEU A 882 -34.77 -10.69 0.62
N GLU A 883 -35.76 -9.81 0.47
CA GLU A 883 -36.65 -9.81 -0.69
C GLU A 883 -35.85 -9.56 -1.98
N ALA A 884 -34.87 -8.63 -1.95
CA ALA A 884 -33.93 -8.42 -3.06
C ALA A 884 -33.14 -9.68 -3.39
N GLY A 885 -32.70 -10.44 -2.38
CA GLY A 885 -32.08 -11.74 -2.57
C GLY A 885 -32.98 -12.73 -3.33
N THR A 886 -34.26 -12.79 -2.96
CA THR A 886 -35.25 -13.64 -3.64
C THR A 886 -35.46 -13.22 -5.09
N ILE A 887 -35.63 -11.91 -5.33
CA ILE A 887 -35.77 -11.36 -6.68
C ILE A 887 -34.50 -11.55 -7.50
N ASN A 888 -33.33 -11.53 -6.88
CA ASN A 888 -32.07 -11.82 -7.58
C ASN A 888 -32.01 -13.28 -8.03
N VAL A 889 -32.51 -14.24 -7.25
CA VAL A 889 -32.64 -15.65 -7.71
C VAL A 889 -33.54 -15.74 -8.95
N THR A 890 -34.69 -15.06 -8.95
CA THR A 890 -35.57 -14.97 -10.13
C THR A 890 -34.85 -14.33 -11.31
N THR A 891 -34.11 -13.25 -11.08
CA THR A 891 -33.35 -12.52 -12.10
C THR A 891 -32.28 -13.40 -12.73
N MET A 892 -31.48 -14.10 -11.91
CA MET A 892 -30.47 -15.02 -12.42
C MET A 892 -31.10 -16.21 -13.16
N GLY A 893 -32.27 -16.70 -12.73
CA GLY A 893 -33.02 -17.74 -13.44
C GLY A 893 -33.50 -17.29 -14.84
N LEU A 894 -33.99 -16.06 -14.96
CA LEU A 894 -34.35 -15.48 -16.26
C LEU A 894 -33.12 -15.26 -17.15
N LEU A 895 -32.01 -14.80 -16.57
CA LEU A 895 -30.75 -14.68 -17.31
C LEU A 895 -30.24 -16.06 -17.76
N TYR A 896 -30.36 -17.09 -16.92
CA TYR A 896 -30.06 -18.47 -17.31
C TYR A 896 -30.93 -18.91 -18.49
N GLN A 897 -32.24 -18.67 -18.45
CA GLN A 897 -33.15 -18.98 -19.57
C GLN A 897 -32.74 -18.24 -20.85
N SER A 898 -32.36 -16.97 -20.75
CA SER A 898 -31.84 -16.18 -21.87
C SER A 898 -30.58 -16.83 -22.45
N ASN A 899 -29.59 -17.16 -21.61
CA ASN A 899 -28.34 -17.79 -22.03
C ASN A 899 -28.54 -19.21 -22.57
N ALA A 900 -29.46 -19.98 -22.01
CA ALA A 900 -29.80 -21.34 -22.46
C ALA A 900 -30.39 -21.35 -23.88
N SER A 901 -30.87 -20.22 -24.40
CA SER A 901 -31.19 -20.08 -25.83
C SER A 901 -29.98 -20.31 -26.74
N LEU A 902 -28.75 -20.22 -26.22
CA LEU A 902 -27.48 -20.57 -26.88
C LEU A 902 -27.13 -22.07 -26.77
N GLY A 903 -28.02 -22.87 -26.16
CA GLY A 903 -27.84 -24.27 -25.80
C GLY A 903 -27.34 -24.43 -24.35
N VAL A 904 -27.64 -25.57 -23.76
CA VAL A 904 -27.22 -25.89 -22.38
C VAL A 904 -25.69 -26.03 -22.32
N PRO A 905 -25.00 -25.41 -21.36
CA PRO A 905 -23.55 -25.55 -21.17
C PRO A 905 -23.11 -27.01 -21.08
N THR A 906 -22.12 -27.40 -21.89
CA THR A 906 -21.55 -28.76 -21.88
C THR A 906 -20.07 -28.75 -21.52
N PRO A 907 -19.56 -29.79 -20.81
CA PRO A 907 -18.15 -29.89 -20.46
C PRO A 907 -17.26 -29.73 -21.69
N THR A 908 -16.38 -28.71 -21.66
CA THR A 908 -15.56 -28.32 -22.81
C THR A 908 -14.17 -27.93 -22.35
N PRO A 909 -13.11 -28.56 -22.89
CA PRO A 909 -11.75 -28.04 -22.77
C PRO A 909 -11.58 -26.81 -23.67
N VAL A 910 -11.04 -25.73 -23.11
CA VAL A 910 -10.84 -24.44 -23.78
C VAL A 910 -9.35 -24.23 -24.00
N ALA A 911 -8.96 -23.95 -25.24
CA ALA A 911 -7.57 -23.68 -25.58
C ALA A 911 -7.09 -22.35 -24.97
N VAL A 912 -5.90 -22.37 -24.36
CA VAL A 912 -5.23 -21.18 -23.80
C VAL A 912 -3.90 -20.96 -24.53
N LYS A 913 -3.96 -20.96 -25.87
CA LYS A 913 -2.78 -20.84 -26.75
C LYS A 913 -3.07 -19.89 -27.92
N PRO A 914 -2.05 -19.24 -28.48
CA PRO A 914 -2.20 -18.43 -29.68
C PRO A 914 -2.63 -19.27 -30.89
N THR A 915 -3.44 -18.65 -31.75
CA THR A 915 -3.84 -19.12 -33.07
C THR A 915 -3.50 -18.02 -34.06
N ALA A 916 -2.68 -18.37 -35.05
CA ALA A 916 -2.19 -17.43 -36.06
C ALA A 916 -3.34 -16.69 -36.77
N GLY A 917 -3.13 -15.40 -37.05
CA GLY A 917 -4.09 -14.55 -37.75
C GLY A 917 -4.56 -13.33 -36.95
N LYS A 918 -5.40 -12.50 -37.59
CA LYS A 918 -6.02 -11.33 -36.96
C LYS A 918 -6.90 -11.77 -35.81
N ALA A 919 -6.96 -10.96 -34.75
CA ALA A 919 -7.65 -11.36 -33.52
C ALA A 919 -8.47 -10.22 -32.91
N ILE A 920 -9.58 -10.53 -32.24
CA ILE A 920 -10.34 -9.63 -31.37
C ILE A 920 -10.47 -10.29 -29.99
N LEU A 921 -10.27 -9.52 -28.93
CA LEU A 921 -10.49 -9.97 -27.55
C LEU A 921 -11.83 -9.45 -27.04
N VAL A 922 -12.66 -10.32 -26.48
CA VAL A 922 -13.93 -9.94 -25.83
C VAL A 922 -13.84 -10.23 -24.34
N SER A 923 -14.12 -9.20 -23.54
CA SER A 923 -14.10 -9.25 -22.09
C SER A 923 -15.42 -8.71 -21.53
N GLY A 924 -15.81 -9.16 -20.34
CA GLY A 924 -17.09 -8.86 -19.74
C GLY A 924 -17.94 -10.10 -19.55
N HIS A 925 -19.27 -9.98 -19.64
CA HIS A 925 -20.19 -11.10 -19.38
C HIS A 925 -21.18 -11.37 -20.54
N ASP A 926 -21.34 -10.43 -21.47
CA ASP A 926 -22.46 -10.46 -22.39
C ASP A 926 -22.30 -11.47 -23.55
N LEU A 927 -22.99 -12.60 -23.45
CA LEU A 927 -22.95 -13.68 -24.44
C LEU A 927 -23.69 -13.35 -25.74
N ILE A 928 -24.66 -12.45 -25.70
CA ILE A 928 -25.47 -12.07 -26.87
C ILE A 928 -24.67 -11.10 -27.75
N ILE A 929 -23.97 -10.13 -27.14
CA ILE A 929 -23.00 -9.29 -27.85
C ILE A 929 -21.90 -10.16 -28.49
N LEU A 930 -21.37 -11.15 -27.76
CA LEU A 930 -20.38 -12.08 -28.32
C LEU A 930 -20.93 -12.84 -29.52
N LYS A 931 -22.15 -13.39 -29.44
CA LYS A 931 -22.80 -14.06 -30.57
C LYS A 931 -22.89 -13.13 -31.79
N GLY A 932 -23.36 -11.90 -31.61
CA GLY A 932 -23.47 -10.92 -32.68
C GLY A 932 -22.12 -10.60 -33.34
N LEU A 933 -21.04 -10.50 -32.53
CA LEU A 933 -19.69 -10.31 -33.05
C LEU A 933 -19.18 -11.53 -33.83
N LEU A 934 -19.40 -12.75 -33.31
CA LEU A 934 -18.99 -14.00 -33.96
C LEU A 934 -19.63 -14.12 -35.36
N GLU A 935 -20.93 -13.91 -35.47
CA GLU A 935 -21.68 -13.95 -36.73
C GLU A 935 -21.15 -12.94 -37.77
N LYS A 936 -20.68 -11.76 -37.32
CA LYS A 936 -20.13 -10.72 -38.20
C LYS A 936 -18.68 -10.97 -38.62
N THR A 937 -17.91 -11.70 -37.81
CA THR A 937 -16.46 -11.90 -38.02
C THR A 937 -16.10 -13.25 -38.64
N GLU A 938 -17.00 -14.22 -38.62
CA GLU A 938 -16.73 -15.61 -39.05
C GLU A 938 -16.22 -15.71 -40.50
N LYS A 939 -16.79 -14.91 -41.41
CA LYS A 939 -16.38 -14.91 -42.83
C LYS A 939 -15.19 -14.00 -43.13
N LEU A 940 -14.66 -13.29 -42.12
CA LEU A 940 -13.58 -12.31 -42.28
C LEU A 940 -12.20 -12.87 -41.90
N GLY A 941 -12.12 -14.12 -41.45
CA GLY A 941 -10.85 -14.72 -41.02
C GLY A 941 -10.27 -14.10 -39.74
N ILE A 942 -11.11 -13.50 -38.91
CA ILE A 942 -10.72 -12.90 -37.62
C ILE A 942 -10.98 -13.90 -36.51
N ASN A 943 -9.93 -14.26 -35.78
CA ASN A 943 -10.01 -15.07 -34.57
C ASN A 943 -10.62 -14.26 -33.41
N VAL A 944 -11.56 -14.84 -32.67
CA VAL A 944 -12.18 -14.22 -31.50
C VAL A 944 -11.73 -14.98 -30.25
N TYR A 945 -11.18 -14.22 -29.30
CA TYR A 945 -10.77 -14.70 -27.99
C TYR A 945 -11.70 -14.16 -26.91
N THR A 946 -11.86 -14.94 -25.86
CA THR A 946 -12.52 -14.52 -24.62
C THR A 946 -11.49 -14.14 -23.55
N HIS A 947 -11.87 -13.28 -22.61
CA HIS A 947 -11.08 -12.94 -21.42
C HIS A 947 -11.97 -12.82 -20.18
N GLY A 948 -11.43 -13.18 -19.01
CA GLY A 948 -12.13 -13.11 -17.72
C GLY A 948 -13.48 -13.84 -17.73
N GLU A 949 -14.55 -13.14 -17.35
CA GLU A 949 -15.91 -13.67 -17.23
C GLU A 949 -16.51 -14.16 -18.56
N MET A 950 -15.85 -13.97 -19.71
CA MET A 950 -16.27 -14.56 -20.98
C MET A 950 -15.79 -16.02 -21.17
N LEU A 951 -14.93 -16.56 -20.30
CA LEU A 951 -14.45 -17.95 -20.38
C LEU A 951 -15.59 -19.00 -20.53
N PRO A 952 -16.71 -18.92 -19.81
CA PRO A 952 -17.80 -19.89 -19.92
C PRO A 952 -18.49 -19.93 -21.29
N ALA A 953 -18.33 -18.91 -22.14
CA ALA A 953 -18.93 -18.86 -23.47
C ALA A 953 -18.60 -20.11 -24.32
N HIS A 954 -17.42 -20.69 -24.11
CA HIS A 954 -16.96 -21.90 -24.81
C HIS A 954 -17.78 -23.17 -24.51
N SER A 955 -18.56 -23.17 -23.43
CA SER A 955 -19.42 -24.32 -23.07
C SER A 955 -20.77 -24.33 -23.80
N TYR A 956 -21.19 -23.20 -24.36
CA TYR A 956 -22.50 -23.04 -25.00
C TYR A 956 -22.46 -23.60 -26.44
N PRO A 957 -23.26 -24.62 -26.79
CA PRO A 957 -23.19 -25.30 -28.08
C PRO A 957 -23.29 -24.38 -29.31
N LYS A 958 -24.17 -23.37 -29.30
CA LYS A 958 -24.32 -22.44 -30.43
C LYS A 958 -23.13 -21.50 -30.58
N LEU A 959 -22.47 -21.10 -29.48
CA LEU A 959 -21.27 -20.27 -29.55
C LEU A 959 -20.06 -21.09 -30.01
N LYS A 960 -19.87 -22.29 -29.45
CA LYS A 960 -18.80 -23.22 -29.79
C LYS A 960 -18.85 -23.70 -31.25
N ALA A 961 -20.03 -23.67 -31.89
CA ALA A 961 -20.18 -24.00 -33.29
C ALA A 961 -19.45 -23.01 -34.23
N HIS A 962 -19.18 -21.79 -33.80
CA HIS A 962 -18.44 -20.79 -34.57
C HIS A 962 -16.94 -21.09 -34.54
N LYS A 963 -16.37 -21.41 -35.71
CA LYS A 963 -14.95 -21.81 -35.82
C LYS A 963 -13.96 -20.70 -35.48
N ASN A 964 -14.40 -19.45 -35.58
CA ASN A 964 -13.60 -18.29 -35.21
C ASN A 964 -13.59 -18.00 -33.70
N LEU A 965 -14.37 -18.69 -32.86
CA LEU A 965 -14.18 -18.66 -31.40
C LEU A 965 -13.03 -19.62 -31.01
N VAL A 966 -11.80 -19.11 -31.02
CA VAL A 966 -10.61 -19.99 -31.02
C VAL A 966 -10.03 -20.30 -29.64
N GLY A 967 -10.31 -19.49 -28.63
CA GLY A 967 -9.77 -19.74 -27.29
C GLY A 967 -10.00 -18.66 -26.24
N HIS A 968 -9.24 -18.79 -25.15
CA HIS A 968 -9.24 -17.87 -24.02
C HIS A 968 -7.85 -17.24 -23.84
N PHE A 969 -7.82 -15.94 -23.56
CA PHE A 969 -6.61 -15.17 -23.34
C PHE A 969 -6.66 -14.53 -21.96
N GLY A 970 -5.64 -14.80 -21.14
CA GLY A 970 -5.46 -14.16 -19.85
C GLY A 970 -6.17 -14.86 -18.69
N GLY A 971 -6.33 -14.12 -17.59
CA GLY A 971 -6.94 -14.58 -16.35
C GLY A 971 -8.08 -13.69 -15.88
N ALA A 972 -8.11 -13.41 -14.57
CA ALA A 972 -9.09 -12.50 -13.98
C ALA A 972 -8.81 -11.02 -14.32
N TRP A 973 -9.87 -10.21 -14.21
CA TRP A 973 -9.92 -8.84 -14.72
C TRP A 973 -8.80 -7.90 -14.28
N MET A 974 -8.28 -8.03 -13.06
CA MET A 974 -7.25 -7.13 -12.52
C MET A 974 -5.91 -7.27 -13.24
N ARG A 975 -5.70 -8.37 -13.97
CA ARG A 975 -4.48 -8.63 -14.73
C ARG A 975 -4.49 -8.00 -16.11
N GLN A 976 -5.59 -7.36 -16.54
CA GLN A 976 -5.69 -6.78 -17.87
C GLN A 976 -4.59 -5.75 -18.19
N SER A 977 -4.06 -5.03 -17.19
CA SER A 977 -2.94 -4.09 -17.39
C SER A 977 -1.62 -4.79 -17.73
N VAL A 978 -1.49 -6.07 -17.38
CA VAL A 978 -0.37 -6.94 -17.74
C VAL A 978 -0.68 -7.72 -19.02
N GLU A 979 -1.93 -8.13 -19.22
CA GLU A 979 -2.31 -9.06 -20.29
C GLU A 979 -2.66 -8.35 -21.60
N PHE A 980 -3.50 -7.31 -21.58
CA PHE A 980 -3.95 -6.62 -22.79
C PHE A 980 -2.83 -5.99 -23.63
N PRO A 981 -1.73 -5.46 -23.05
CA PRO A 981 -0.58 -5.00 -23.84
C PRO A 981 -0.03 -6.06 -24.81
N HIS A 982 -0.13 -7.34 -24.44
CA HIS A 982 0.39 -8.48 -25.20
C HIS A 982 -0.62 -9.11 -26.17
N PHE A 983 -1.89 -8.70 -26.11
CA PHE A 983 -2.87 -9.11 -27.10
C PHE A 983 -2.67 -8.27 -28.37
N PRO A 984 -2.52 -8.84 -29.58
CA PRO A 984 -2.12 -8.08 -30.77
C PRO A 984 -3.28 -7.37 -31.50
N GLY A 985 -4.53 -7.64 -31.10
CA GLY A 985 -5.74 -7.10 -31.74
C GLY A 985 -6.54 -6.12 -30.88
N PRO A 986 -7.68 -5.60 -31.37
CA PRO A 986 -8.52 -4.75 -30.55
C PRO A 986 -9.27 -5.54 -29.47
N VAL A 987 -9.67 -4.84 -28.42
CA VAL A 987 -10.34 -5.37 -27.23
C VAL A 987 -11.72 -4.75 -27.09
N LEU A 988 -12.76 -5.56 -26.97
CA LEU A 988 -14.13 -5.15 -26.70
C LEU A 988 -14.51 -5.46 -25.25
N MET A 989 -14.84 -4.42 -24.48
CA MET A 989 -15.38 -4.53 -23.12
C MET A 989 -16.89 -4.44 -23.15
N THR A 990 -17.59 -5.56 -22.90
CA THR A 990 -19.07 -5.60 -22.90
C THR A 990 -19.67 -5.22 -21.55
N THR A 991 -18.92 -5.41 -20.46
CA THR A 991 -19.30 -5.05 -19.08
C THR A 991 -18.07 -4.69 -18.24
N ASN A 992 -18.24 -4.53 -16.92
CA ASN A 992 -17.11 -4.57 -15.98
C ASN A 992 -16.33 -5.90 -16.09
N CYS A 993 -15.03 -5.93 -15.78
CA CYS A 993 -14.27 -4.87 -15.09
C CYS A 993 -13.23 -4.20 -16.00
N LEU A 994 -13.52 -2.98 -16.44
CA LEU A 994 -12.55 -2.11 -17.09
C LEU A 994 -11.79 -1.28 -16.04
N THR A 995 -10.47 -1.43 -15.98
CA THR A 995 -9.58 -0.55 -15.22
C THR A 995 -9.05 0.56 -16.11
N GLU A 996 -8.29 1.50 -15.53
CA GLU A 996 -7.59 2.53 -16.30
C GLU A 996 -6.82 1.93 -17.49
N PRO A 997 -7.22 2.26 -18.75
CA PRO A 997 -6.61 1.70 -19.93
C PRO A 997 -5.15 2.16 -20.07
N HIS A 998 -4.22 1.23 -20.13
CA HIS A 998 -2.81 1.52 -20.38
C HIS A 998 -2.62 2.09 -21.80
N GLU A 999 -1.66 3.01 -21.96
CA GLU A 999 -1.42 3.71 -23.24
C GLU A 999 -1.16 2.76 -24.41
N THR A 1000 -0.52 1.61 -24.14
CA THR A 1000 -0.14 0.61 -25.16
C THR A 1000 -1.31 -0.10 -25.85
N TYR A 1001 -2.49 -0.15 -25.23
CA TYR A 1001 -3.68 -0.76 -25.85
C TYR A 1001 -4.89 0.17 -25.89
N ARG A 1002 -4.79 1.37 -25.30
CA ARG A 1002 -5.87 2.35 -25.25
C ARG A 1002 -6.48 2.66 -26.62
N ALA A 1003 -5.65 2.82 -27.65
CA ALA A 1003 -6.09 3.16 -29.01
C ALA A 1003 -6.92 2.05 -29.69
N ARG A 1004 -6.80 0.81 -29.23
CA ARG A 1004 -7.46 -0.38 -29.77
C ARG A 1004 -8.50 -0.97 -28.80
N LEU A 1005 -8.91 -0.20 -27.80
CA LEU A 1005 -9.95 -0.56 -26.85
C LEU A 1005 -11.30 -0.03 -27.32
N PHE A 1006 -12.36 -0.81 -27.15
CA PHE A 1006 -13.73 -0.49 -27.48
C PHE A 1006 -14.64 -0.86 -26.31
N THR A 1007 -15.73 -0.12 -26.14
CA THR A 1007 -16.73 -0.37 -25.09
C THR A 1007 -18.10 -0.65 -25.70
N ALA A 1008 -18.94 -1.41 -25.02
CA ALA A 1008 -20.35 -1.64 -25.36
C ALA A 1008 -21.20 -1.71 -24.09
N GLY A 1009 -22.52 -1.68 -24.24
CA GLY A 1009 -23.45 -1.76 -23.12
C GLY A 1009 -23.33 -0.58 -22.16
N ALA A 1010 -23.38 -0.86 -20.86
CA ALA A 1010 -23.20 0.15 -19.82
C ALA A 1010 -21.75 0.67 -19.69
N VAL A 1011 -20.77 0.01 -20.32
CA VAL A 1011 -19.34 0.36 -20.18
C VAL A 1011 -19.03 1.68 -20.85
N GLY A 1012 -18.17 2.48 -20.20
CA GLY A 1012 -17.71 3.74 -20.77
C GLY A 1012 -16.39 4.20 -20.19
N TRP A 1013 -15.55 4.79 -21.04
CA TRP A 1013 -14.32 5.46 -20.63
C TRP A 1013 -14.08 6.65 -21.56
N ASN A 1014 -13.75 7.81 -20.99
CA ASN A 1014 -13.58 9.03 -21.78
C ASN A 1014 -12.52 8.84 -22.89
N GLY A 1015 -12.88 9.16 -24.13
CA GLY A 1015 -12.01 9.03 -25.30
C GLY A 1015 -11.84 7.61 -25.84
N ILE A 1016 -12.60 6.63 -25.34
CA ILE A 1016 -12.63 5.26 -25.89
C ILE A 1016 -13.89 5.10 -26.76
N PRO A 1017 -13.78 4.60 -28.01
CA PRO A 1017 -14.94 4.34 -28.87
C PRO A 1017 -15.99 3.45 -28.19
N HIS A 1018 -17.25 3.77 -28.43
CA HIS A 1018 -18.40 3.06 -27.88
C HIS A 1018 -19.26 2.49 -29.00
N ALA A 1019 -19.53 1.18 -28.97
CA ALA A 1019 -20.21 0.46 -30.04
C ALA A 1019 -21.74 0.61 -30.00
N GLY A 1020 -22.32 0.81 -28.82
CA GLY A 1020 -23.78 0.89 -28.60
C GLY A 1020 -24.17 0.33 -27.23
N ASN A 1021 -25.38 0.65 -26.76
CA ASN A 1021 -25.88 0.26 -25.44
C ASN A 1021 -26.68 -1.06 -25.46
N ASN A 1022 -27.36 -1.40 -26.56
CA ASN A 1022 -28.15 -2.62 -26.70
C ASN A 1022 -27.83 -3.33 -28.02
N MET A 1023 -28.26 -4.59 -28.14
CA MET A 1023 -27.96 -5.38 -29.34
C MET A 1023 -28.51 -4.74 -30.64
N SER A 1024 -29.60 -3.98 -30.58
CA SER A 1024 -30.19 -3.31 -31.75
C SER A 1024 -29.39 -2.11 -32.27
N ASP A 1025 -28.61 -1.45 -31.41
CA ASP A 1025 -27.82 -0.25 -31.75
C ASP A 1025 -26.32 -0.50 -31.78
N ILE A 1026 -25.84 -1.67 -31.33
CA ILE A 1026 -24.42 -2.02 -31.39
C ILE A 1026 -23.94 -2.13 -32.84
N ASN A 1027 -22.96 -1.28 -33.18
CA ASN A 1027 -22.23 -1.34 -34.44
C ASN A 1027 -20.77 -1.79 -34.20
N PHE A 1028 -20.39 -2.92 -34.81
CA PHE A 1028 -19.04 -3.50 -34.71
C PHE A 1028 -18.06 -3.01 -35.80
N ASP A 1029 -18.48 -2.19 -36.76
CA ASP A 1029 -17.69 -1.82 -37.93
C ASP A 1029 -16.33 -1.23 -37.55
N ALA A 1030 -16.29 -0.30 -36.60
CA ALA A 1030 -15.03 0.32 -36.15
C ALA A 1030 -14.08 -0.70 -35.50
N LEU A 1031 -14.62 -1.61 -34.68
CA LEU A 1031 -13.87 -2.69 -34.03
C LEU A 1031 -13.30 -3.68 -35.07
N ILE A 1032 -14.12 -4.08 -36.03
CA ILE A 1032 -13.75 -5.02 -37.11
C ILE A 1032 -12.71 -4.39 -38.02
N ASN A 1033 -12.88 -3.11 -38.39
CA ASN A 1033 -11.92 -2.39 -39.21
C ASN A 1033 -10.55 -2.26 -38.50
N ALA A 1034 -10.53 -2.00 -37.19
CA ALA A 1034 -9.29 -1.99 -36.42
C ALA A 1034 -8.61 -3.38 -36.43
N ALA A 1035 -9.39 -4.46 -36.34
CA ALA A 1035 -8.85 -5.82 -36.40
C ALA A 1035 -8.27 -6.18 -37.79
N LEU A 1036 -8.92 -5.74 -38.87
CA LEU A 1036 -8.49 -6.04 -40.25
C LEU A 1036 -7.29 -5.19 -40.68
N ASN A 1037 -7.33 -3.89 -40.40
CA ASN A 1037 -6.45 -2.90 -41.02
C ASN A 1037 -5.32 -2.43 -40.10
N GLU A 1038 -5.51 -2.49 -38.78
CA GLU A 1038 -4.59 -1.86 -37.81
C GLU A 1038 -3.88 -2.88 -36.90
N SER A 1039 -4.46 -4.07 -36.70
CA SER A 1039 -3.87 -5.14 -35.89
C SER A 1039 -2.82 -5.93 -36.69
N VAL A 1040 -1.71 -6.30 -36.03
CA VAL A 1040 -0.74 -7.26 -36.59
C VAL A 1040 -1.24 -8.72 -36.53
N GLY A 1041 -2.12 -9.05 -35.57
CA GLY A 1041 -2.56 -10.42 -35.29
C GLY A 1041 -1.49 -11.26 -34.57
N PHE A 1042 -1.82 -12.50 -34.25
CA PHE A 1042 -0.83 -13.47 -33.77
C PHE A 1042 -0.06 -14.07 -34.96
N GLY A 1043 1.23 -14.31 -34.77
CA GLY A 1043 2.09 -15.06 -35.69
C GLY A 1043 2.06 -16.56 -35.39
N ASN A 1044 3.24 -17.19 -35.41
CA ASN A 1044 3.42 -18.63 -35.14
C ASN A 1044 3.87 -18.90 -33.68
N GLU A 1045 3.55 -18.00 -32.76
CA GLU A 1045 3.89 -18.17 -31.35
C GLU A 1045 3.20 -19.43 -30.77
N ARG A 1046 3.90 -20.15 -29.89
CA ARG A 1046 3.36 -21.35 -29.23
C ARG A 1046 2.62 -21.04 -27.93
N GLU A 1047 2.90 -19.89 -27.32
CA GLU A 1047 2.39 -19.45 -26.01
C GLU A 1047 2.20 -17.93 -26.00
N PHE A 1048 1.30 -17.41 -25.14
CA PHE A 1048 1.16 -15.96 -24.97
C PHE A 1048 2.33 -15.36 -24.19
N SER A 1049 2.76 -14.17 -24.59
CA SER A 1049 4.00 -13.52 -24.17
C SER A 1049 3.89 -12.62 -22.93
N TYR A 1050 3.08 -12.98 -21.93
CA TYR A 1050 2.99 -12.25 -20.65
C TYR A 1050 3.33 -13.14 -19.46
N ALA A 1051 3.83 -12.52 -18.39
CA ALA A 1051 4.22 -13.23 -17.17
C ALA A 1051 2.99 -13.85 -16.48
N ASP A 1052 3.08 -15.13 -16.15
CA ASP A 1052 2.09 -15.81 -15.31
C ASP A 1052 2.13 -15.27 -13.87
N PRO A 1053 1.05 -15.41 -13.09
CA PRO A 1053 1.11 -15.21 -11.65
C PRO A 1053 2.25 -16.03 -11.01
N ILE A 1054 2.95 -15.45 -10.02
CA ILE A 1054 4.07 -16.10 -9.33
C ILE A 1054 3.59 -17.45 -8.76
N GLY A 1055 4.33 -18.52 -9.07
CA GLY A 1055 4.03 -19.87 -8.57
C GLY A 1055 2.95 -20.64 -9.35
N THR A 1056 2.48 -20.10 -10.48
CA THR A 1056 1.49 -20.78 -11.34
C THR A 1056 2.10 -21.13 -12.70
N SER A 1057 1.87 -22.35 -13.17
CA SER A 1057 2.12 -22.73 -14.57
C SER A 1057 0.81 -22.65 -15.35
N ARG A 1058 0.83 -22.01 -16.52
CA ARG A 1058 -0.35 -21.93 -17.38
C ARG A 1058 -0.74 -23.33 -17.88
N PRO A 1059 -1.98 -23.80 -17.65
CA PRO A 1059 -2.41 -25.08 -18.18
C PRO A 1059 -2.58 -25.02 -19.70
N ALA A 1060 -2.41 -26.16 -20.37
CA ALA A 1060 -2.61 -26.24 -21.82
C ALA A 1060 -4.06 -25.94 -22.25
N SER A 1061 -5.01 -26.26 -21.37
CA SER A 1061 -6.45 -25.98 -21.52
C SER A 1061 -7.13 -25.82 -20.17
N LEU A 1062 -8.23 -25.07 -20.13
CA LEU A 1062 -9.13 -24.95 -18.97
C LEU A 1062 -10.44 -25.68 -19.27
N THR A 1063 -11.00 -26.43 -18.31
CA THR A 1063 -12.27 -27.14 -18.50
C THR A 1063 -13.43 -26.35 -17.92
N VAL A 1064 -14.47 -26.12 -18.71
CA VAL A 1064 -15.67 -25.35 -18.35
C VAL A 1064 -16.95 -26.11 -18.70
N GLY A 1065 -18.10 -25.64 -18.24
CA GLY A 1065 -19.42 -26.12 -18.72
C GLY A 1065 -20.12 -27.10 -17.79
N PHE A 1066 -19.83 -27.05 -16.49
CA PHE A 1066 -20.49 -27.84 -15.47
C PHE A 1066 -21.70 -27.09 -14.87
N GLY A 1067 -22.61 -26.65 -15.75
CA GLY A 1067 -23.89 -26.06 -15.33
C GLY A 1067 -24.78 -27.07 -14.60
N HIS A 1068 -25.87 -26.60 -13.97
CA HIS A 1068 -26.70 -27.47 -13.14
C HIS A 1068 -27.32 -28.63 -13.92
N GLU A 1069 -27.84 -28.42 -15.13
CA GLU A 1069 -28.40 -29.52 -15.94
C GLU A 1069 -27.35 -30.61 -16.22
N THR A 1070 -26.12 -30.22 -16.56
CA THR A 1070 -24.99 -31.14 -16.77
C THR A 1070 -24.68 -31.93 -15.50
N ILE A 1071 -24.57 -31.26 -14.35
CA ILE A 1071 -24.31 -31.94 -13.07
C ILE A 1071 -25.46 -32.87 -12.67
N LEU A 1072 -26.70 -32.41 -12.84
CA LEU A 1072 -27.90 -33.18 -12.48
C LEU A 1072 -28.11 -34.39 -13.40
N SER A 1073 -27.66 -34.34 -14.66
CA SER A 1073 -27.69 -35.50 -15.57
C SER A 1073 -26.87 -36.69 -15.05
N VAL A 1074 -25.85 -36.43 -14.21
CA VAL A 1074 -24.99 -37.45 -13.58
C VAL A 1074 -25.23 -37.57 -12.06
N ALA A 1075 -26.36 -37.04 -11.56
CA ALA A 1075 -26.70 -37.12 -10.13
C ALA A 1075 -26.70 -38.55 -9.57
N PRO A 1076 -27.18 -39.61 -10.26
CA PRO A 1076 -27.09 -40.98 -9.75
C PRO A 1076 -25.65 -41.40 -9.46
N THR A 1077 -24.72 -41.06 -10.37
CA THR A 1077 -23.28 -41.33 -10.21
C THR A 1077 -22.71 -40.55 -9.03
N ILE A 1078 -23.03 -39.26 -8.89
CA ILE A 1078 -22.57 -38.43 -7.75
C ILE A 1078 -23.04 -39.03 -6.42
N LEU A 1079 -24.31 -39.44 -6.33
CA LEU A 1079 -24.88 -40.06 -5.12
C LEU A 1079 -24.21 -41.40 -4.79
N GLU A 1080 -23.86 -42.20 -5.80
CA GLU A 1080 -23.11 -43.44 -5.61
C GLU A 1080 -21.69 -43.18 -5.08
N GLU A 1081 -20.99 -42.18 -5.61
CA GLU A 1081 -19.65 -41.82 -5.18
C GLU A 1081 -19.62 -41.19 -3.78
N ILE A 1082 -20.69 -40.50 -3.36
CA ILE A 1082 -20.89 -40.10 -1.96
C ILE A 1082 -21.00 -41.36 -1.08
N LYS A 1083 -21.82 -42.35 -1.46
CA LYS A 1083 -21.99 -43.60 -0.70
C LYS A 1083 -20.69 -44.41 -0.59
N LYS A 1084 -19.83 -44.37 -1.61
CA LYS A 1084 -18.50 -45.01 -1.61
C LYS A 1084 -17.46 -44.26 -0.77
N GLY A 1085 -17.76 -43.04 -0.32
CA GLY A 1085 -16.81 -42.18 0.40
C GLY A 1085 -15.81 -41.44 -0.50
N ASN A 1086 -15.98 -41.51 -1.83
CA ASN A 1086 -15.13 -40.80 -2.78
C ASN A 1086 -15.46 -39.31 -2.84
N ILE A 1087 -16.65 -38.91 -2.38
CA ILE A 1087 -17.04 -37.53 -2.11
C ILE A 1087 -17.42 -37.42 -0.63
N THR A 1088 -16.68 -36.62 0.14
CA THR A 1088 -17.03 -36.35 1.55
C THR A 1088 -17.69 -34.99 1.74
N ARG A 1089 -17.39 -34.01 0.88
CA ARG A 1089 -17.91 -32.64 1.00
C ARG A 1089 -17.77 -31.87 -0.31
N PHE A 1090 -18.76 -31.02 -0.58
CA PHE A 1090 -18.72 -29.99 -1.62
C PHE A 1090 -18.25 -28.66 -1.06
N PHE A 1091 -17.47 -27.92 -1.84
CA PHE A 1091 -17.03 -26.57 -1.52
C PHE A 1091 -17.44 -25.64 -2.65
N LEU A 1092 -18.37 -24.73 -2.39
CA LEU A 1092 -18.66 -23.63 -3.31
C LEU A 1092 -17.64 -22.53 -3.05
N VAL A 1093 -16.56 -22.50 -3.83
CA VAL A 1093 -15.50 -21.49 -3.72
C VAL A 1093 -15.55 -20.64 -4.97
N GLY A 1094 -15.78 -19.33 -4.85
CA GLY A 1094 -15.86 -18.48 -6.03
C GLY A 1094 -16.58 -17.16 -5.78
N GLY A 1095 -16.95 -16.49 -6.86
CA GLY A 1095 -17.48 -15.13 -6.88
C GLY A 1095 -16.55 -14.20 -7.66
N CYS A 1096 -16.19 -13.06 -7.09
CA CYS A 1096 -15.34 -12.07 -7.77
C CYS A 1096 -13.90 -12.08 -7.24
N ASP A 1097 -12.94 -12.01 -8.16
CA ASP A 1097 -11.52 -11.82 -7.85
C ASP A 1097 -11.16 -10.32 -7.74
N GLY A 1098 -9.93 -10.01 -7.34
CA GLY A 1098 -9.36 -8.66 -7.26
C GLY A 1098 -7.84 -8.67 -7.11
N TYR A 1099 -7.21 -7.48 -7.01
CA TYR A 1099 -5.75 -7.36 -6.81
C TYR A 1099 -5.22 -8.18 -5.63
N GLU A 1100 -3.92 -8.50 -5.71
CA GLU A 1100 -3.22 -9.33 -4.74
C GLU A 1100 -3.11 -8.74 -3.33
N GLY A 1101 -3.01 -9.65 -2.35
CA GLY A 1101 -3.11 -9.38 -0.92
C GLY A 1101 -3.60 -10.66 -0.23
N ASP A 1102 -4.62 -10.54 0.62
CA ASP A 1102 -5.22 -11.66 1.37
C ASP A 1102 -5.98 -12.68 0.49
N ARG A 1103 -6.01 -12.47 -0.84
CA ARG A 1103 -6.69 -13.36 -1.80
C ARG A 1103 -5.93 -14.66 -2.09
N SER A 1104 -4.66 -14.79 -1.67
CA SER A 1104 -3.98 -16.08 -1.66
C SER A 1104 -4.73 -17.12 -0.82
N TYR A 1105 -5.53 -16.66 0.15
CA TYR A 1105 -6.45 -17.50 0.94
C TYR A 1105 -7.22 -18.51 0.09
N TYR A 1106 -7.80 -18.10 -1.05
CA TYR A 1106 -8.61 -19.01 -1.88
C TYR A 1106 -7.77 -20.06 -2.60
N THR A 1107 -6.58 -19.67 -3.06
CA THR A 1107 -5.58 -20.58 -3.63
C THR A 1107 -5.14 -21.59 -2.59
N ASP A 1108 -4.77 -21.13 -1.39
CA ASP A 1108 -4.30 -21.96 -0.29
C ASP A 1108 -5.39 -22.90 0.24
N LEU A 1109 -6.63 -22.41 0.33
CA LEU A 1109 -7.78 -23.21 0.74
C LEU A 1109 -7.98 -24.37 -0.23
N VAL A 1110 -8.13 -24.10 -1.53
CA VAL A 1110 -8.37 -25.15 -2.54
C VAL A 1110 -7.17 -26.10 -2.64
N ALA A 1111 -5.94 -25.59 -2.48
CA ALA A 1111 -4.74 -26.42 -2.43
C ALA A 1111 -4.79 -27.43 -1.26
N LYS A 1112 -5.28 -27.02 -0.09
CA LYS A 1112 -5.34 -27.85 1.13
C LYS A 1112 -6.58 -28.73 1.27
N LEU A 1113 -7.57 -28.61 0.37
CA LEU A 1113 -8.77 -29.44 0.44
C LEU A 1113 -8.43 -30.94 0.38
N PRO A 1114 -9.13 -31.80 1.16
CA PRO A 1114 -8.94 -33.24 1.11
C PRO A 1114 -9.12 -33.82 -0.31
N PRO A 1115 -8.46 -34.94 -0.65
CA PRO A 1115 -8.63 -35.58 -1.96
C PRO A 1115 -10.07 -35.99 -2.26
N THR A 1116 -10.93 -36.14 -1.24
CA THR A 1116 -12.36 -36.47 -1.36
C THR A 1116 -13.27 -35.24 -1.52
N ALA A 1117 -12.72 -34.02 -1.52
CA ALA A 1117 -13.49 -32.80 -1.74
C ALA A 1117 -13.87 -32.61 -3.22
N VAL A 1118 -14.99 -31.94 -3.47
CA VAL A 1118 -15.39 -31.46 -4.80
C VAL A 1118 -15.62 -29.95 -4.74
N VAL A 1119 -14.93 -29.20 -5.58
CA VAL A 1119 -15.05 -27.74 -5.67
C VAL A 1119 -16.03 -27.38 -6.76
N LEU A 1120 -17.08 -26.65 -6.39
CA LEU A 1120 -17.97 -25.93 -7.30
C LEU A 1120 -17.46 -24.50 -7.38
N THR A 1121 -17.24 -23.96 -8.58
CA THR A 1121 -16.79 -22.57 -8.74
C THR A 1121 -17.65 -21.81 -9.73
N VAL A 1122 -17.85 -20.52 -9.43
CA VAL A 1122 -18.58 -19.55 -10.24
C VAL A 1122 -17.79 -18.24 -10.27
N GLY A 1123 -17.92 -17.49 -11.36
CA GLY A 1123 -17.31 -16.16 -11.47
C GLY A 1123 -15.77 -16.16 -11.49
N CYS A 1124 -15.19 -14.97 -11.64
CA CYS A 1124 -13.75 -14.81 -11.86
C CYS A 1124 -12.88 -15.21 -10.66
N GLY A 1125 -13.45 -15.42 -9.47
CA GLY A 1125 -12.73 -16.03 -8.35
C GLY A 1125 -12.11 -17.40 -8.70
N LYS A 1126 -12.65 -18.09 -9.72
CA LYS A 1126 -12.11 -19.36 -10.25
C LYS A 1126 -10.63 -19.28 -10.64
N TYR A 1127 -10.15 -18.13 -11.12
CA TYR A 1127 -8.77 -18.00 -11.62
C TYR A 1127 -7.71 -18.17 -10.54
N ARG A 1128 -8.11 -18.20 -9.27
CA ARG A 1128 -7.24 -18.53 -8.14
C ARG A 1128 -6.79 -19.97 -8.08
N PHE A 1129 -7.53 -20.89 -8.69
CA PHE A 1129 -7.29 -22.32 -8.54
C PHE A 1129 -7.77 -23.19 -9.72
N ASN A 1130 -8.42 -22.64 -10.74
CA ASN A 1130 -8.94 -23.42 -11.89
C ASN A 1130 -7.84 -24.04 -12.78
N TYR A 1131 -6.58 -23.67 -12.57
CA TYR A 1131 -5.41 -24.28 -13.20
C TYR A 1131 -4.89 -25.51 -12.42
N MET A 1132 -5.38 -25.75 -11.20
CA MET A 1132 -4.92 -26.88 -10.38
C MET A 1132 -5.50 -28.19 -10.87
N ASP A 1133 -4.65 -29.23 -10.93
CA ASP A 1133 -5.12 -30.59 -11.11
C ASP A 1133 -5.45 -31.22 -9.75
N LYS A 1134 -6.73 -31.53 -9.54
CA LYS A 1134 -7.24 -32.22 -8.36
C LYS A 1134 -7.72 -33.64 -8.67
N GLY A 1135 -7.44 -34.15 -9.87
CA GLY A 1135 -7.91 -35.44 -10.34
C GLY A 1135 -9.43 -35.50 -10.53
N THR A 1136 -9.95 -36.72 -10.53
CA THR A 1136 -11.37 -37.01 -10.79
C THR A 1136 -12.06 -37.65 -9.58
N ILE A 1137 -13.39 -37.68 -9.61
CA ILE A 1137 -14.22 -38.33 -8.60
C ILE A 1137 -14.18 -39.85 -8.85
N GLY A 1138 -13.54 -40.61 -7.96
CA GLY A 1138 -13.36 -42.05 -8.15
C GLY A 1138 -12.77 -42.37 -9.53
N ASP A 1139 -13.36 -43.35 -10.21
CA ASP A 1139 -13.00 -43.73 -11.60
C ASP A 1139 -13.98 -43.15 -12.64
N THR A 1140 -14.79 -42.16 -12.27
CA THR A 1140 -15.88 -41.63 -13.13
C THR A 1140 -15.39 -40.75 -14.28
N GLY A 1141 -14.16 -40.24 -14.20
CA GLY A 1141 -13.64 -39.23 -15.12
C GLY A 1141 -14.18 -37.81 -14.88
N ILE A 1142 -15.08 -37.60 -13.92
CA ILE A 1142 -15.63 -36.28 -13.59
C ILE A 1142 -14.58 -35.49 -12.78
N PRO A 1143 -14.15 -34.29 -13.21
CA PRO A 1143 -13.15 -33.51 -12.49
C PRO A 1143 -13.61 -33.09 -11.09
N ARG A 1144 -12.67 -32.92 -10.15
CA ARG A 1144 -12.98 -32.41 -8.80
C ARG A 1144 -13.16 -30.90 -8.72
N ILE A 1145 -12.77 -30.15 -9.75
CA ILE A 1145 -13.07 -28.72 -9.87
C ILE A 1145 -14.08 -28.54 -11.01
N LEU A 1146 -15.30 -28.15 -10.64
CA LEU A 1146 -16.43 -28.00 -11.54
C LEU A 1146 -16.73 -26.51 -11.74
N ASP A 1147 -16.29 -25.97 -12.87
CA ASP A 1147 -16.61 -24.60 -13.29
C ASP A 1147 -18.04 -24.52 -13.83
N MET A 1148 -18.91 -23.91 -13.03
CA MET A 1148 -20.33 -23.77 -13.31
C MET A 1148 -20.66 -22.59 -14.21
N GLY A 1149 -19.72 -21.67 -14.43
CA GLY A 1149 -19.86 -20.54 -15.33
C GLY A 1149 -19.53 -19.18 -14.72
N GLN A 1150 -20.25 -18.15 -15.16
CA GLN A 1150 -20.09 -16.75 -14.74
C GLN A 1150 -20.61 -16.54 -13.32
N CYS A 1151 -20.47 -15.34 -12.77
CA CYS A 1151 -21.03 -15.02 -11.45
C CYS A 1151 -22.56 -15.22 -11.37
N ASN A 1152 -23.33 -14.97 -12.44
CA ASN A 1152 -24.77 -15.27 -12.54
C ASN A 1152 -25.09 -16.77 -12.45
N ASP A 1153 -24.14 -17.64 -12.83
CA ASP A 1153 -24.30 -19.09 -12.71
C ASP A 1153 -24.21 -19.59 -11.27
N SER A 1154 -24.10 -18.67 -10.30
CA SER A 1154 -24.47 -18.94 -8.89
C SER A 1154 -25.91 -19.49 -8.78
N PHE A 1155 -26.78 -19.15 -9.72
CA PHE A 1155 -28.09 -19.81 -9.85
C PHE A 1155 -27.96 -21.32 -10.06
N SER A 1156 -27.06 -21.77 -10.94
CA SER A 1156 -26.80 -23.21 -11.14
C SER A 1156 -26.29 -23.86 -9.86
N ALA A 1157 -25.43 -23.19 -9.08
CA ALA A 1157 -24.95 -23.71 -7.80
C ALA A 1157 -26.10 -23.92 -6.80
N VAL A 1158 -27.04 -22.97 -6.74
CA VAL A 1158 -28.27 -23.08 -5.93
C VAL A 1158 -29.13 -24.25 -6.39
N GLN A 1159 -29.35 -24.42 -7.71
CA GLN A 1159 -30.14 -25.54 -8.24
C GLN A 1159 -29.54 -26.90 -7.87
N VAL A 1160 -28.21 -27.03 -7.97
CA VAL A 1160 -27.49 -28.25 -7.57
C VAL A 1160 -27.65 -28.52 -6.08
N ALA A 1161 -27.49 -27.50 -5.22
CA ALA A 1161 -27.68 -27.65 -3.78
C ALA A 1161 -29.11 -28.10 -3.45
N LEU A 1162 -30.14 -27.46 -4.01
CA LEU A 1162 -31.53 -27.84 -3.77
C LEU A 1162 -31.85 -29.27 -4.22
N ALA A 1163 -31.32 -29.69 -5.38
CA ALA A 1163 -31.50 -31.04 -5.88
C ALA A 1163 -30.79 -32.10 -5.03
N LEU A 1164 -29.56 -31.83 -4.58
CA LEU A 1164 -28.84 -32.71 -3.67
C LEU A 1164 -29.53 -32.83 -2.32
N ALA A 1165 -30.01 -31.72 -1.75
CA ALA A 1165 -30.76 -31.73 -0.49
C ALA A 1165 -32.01 -32.61 -0.60
N LYS A 1166 -32.76 -32.46 -1.69
CA LYS A 1166 -33.93 -33.31 -1.98
C LYS A 1166 -33.55 -34.79 -2.14
N ALA A 1167 -32.45 -35.09 -2.84
CA ALA A 1167 -32.00 -36.46 -3.05
C ALA A 1167 -31.49 -37.15 -1.77
N LEU A 1168 -30.90 -36.38 -0.85
CA LEU A 1168 -30.41 -36.85 0.45
C LEU A 1168 -31.47 -36.74 1.57
N ASN A 1169 -32.68 -36.28 1.24
CA ASN A 1169 -33.78 -36.07 2.18
C ASN A 1169 -33.39 -35.20 3.40
N CYS A 1170 -32.68 -34.10 3.13
CA CYS A 1170 -32.25 -33.13 4.15
C CYS A 1170 -32.55 -31.69 3.70
N THR A 1171 -32.31 -30.70 4.56
CA THR A 1171 -32.40 -29.30 4.16
C THR A 1171 -31.10 -28.83 3.49
N PRO A 1172 -31.10 -27.75 2.68
CA PRO A 1172 -29.86 -27.20 2.12
C PRO A 1172 -28.81 -26.82 3.16
N ALA A 1173 -29.22 -26.51 4.40
CA ALA A 1173 -28.32 -26.21 5.51
C ALA A 1173 -27.65 -27.46 6.10
N ASP A 1174 -28.23 -28.65 5.90
CA ASP A 1174 -27.70 -29.93 6.38
C ASP A 1174 -26.75 -30.60 5.38
N LEU A 1175 -26.65 -30.05 4.16
CA LEU A 1175 -25.78 -30.59 3.14
C LEU A 1175 -24.31 -30.55 3.59
N PRO A 1176 -23.48 -31.53 3.18
CA PRO A 1176 -22.05 -31.44 3.30
C PRO A 1176 -21.52 -30.44 2.25
N LEU A 1177 -21.89 -29.16 2.40
CA LEU A 1177 -21.56 -28.04 1.53
C LEU A 1177 -20.96 -26.93 2.39
N SER A 1178 -19.78 -26.45 1.99
CA SER A 1178 -19.16 -25.25 2.55
C SER A 1178 -19.17 -24.15 1.51
N ILE A 1179 -19.73 -22.98 1.85
CA ILE A 1179 -19.78 -21.82 0.96
C ILE A 1179 -18.68 -20.84 1.35
N VAL A 1180 -17.82 -20.51 0.39
CA VAL A 1180 -16.69 -19.60 0.52
C VAL A 1180 -16.76 -18.56 -0.61
N LEU A 1181 -17.44 -17.46 -0.30
CA LEU A 1181 -17.78 -16.39 -1.22
C LEU A 1181 -16.67 -15.34 -1.24
N SER A 1182 -15.97 -15.28 -2.37
CA SER A 1182 -15.07 -14.19 -2.72
C SER A 1182 -15.89 -13.06 -3.32
N TRP A 1183 -15.82 -11.86 -2.76
CA TRP A 1183 -16.52 -10.69 -3.31
C TRP A 1183 -15.54 -9.58 -3.70
N PHE A 1184 -16.01 -8.70 -4.58
CA PHE A 1184 -15.30 -7.49 -4.97
C PHE A 1184 -16.31 -6.37 -5.26
N GLU A 1185 -17.30 -6.64 -6.10
CA GLU A 1185 -18.27 -5.67 -6.58
C GLU A 1185 -19.73 -6.11 -6.30
N GLN A 1186 -20.69 -5.40 -6.90
CA GLN A 1186 -22.08 -5.41 -6.46
C GLN A 1186 -22.89 -6.62 -6.93
N LYS A 1187 -22.50 -7.31 -8.01
CA LYS A 1187 -23.12 -8.59 -8.39
C LYS A 1187 -22.88 -9.65 -7.30
N ALA A 1188 -21.69 -9.66 -6.70
CA ALA A 1188 -21.42 -10.51 -5.54
C ALA A 1188 -22.27 -10.15 -4.30
N ILE A 1189 -22.63 -8.88 -4.11
CA ILE A 1189 -23.57 -8.48 -3.04
C ILE A 1189 -24.97 -9.02 -3.32
N ALA A 1190 -25.46 -8.97 -4.57
CA ALA A 1190 -26.75 -9.56 -4.93
C ALA A 1190 -26.76 -11.09 -4.72
N VAL A 1191 -25.66 -11.78 -5.04
CA VAL A 1191 -25.47 -13.21 -4.75
C VAL A 1191 -25.45 -13.48 -3.24
N LEU A 1192 -24.74 -12.67 -2.44
CA LEU A 1192 -24.75 -12.79 -0.99
C LEU A 1192 -26.18 -12.66 -0.43
N LEU A 1193 -26.94 -11.65 -0.86
CA LEU A 1193 -28.34 -11.48 -0.45
C LEU A 1193 -29.20 -12.69 -0.87
N SER A 1194 -28.92 -13.30 -2.02
CA SER A 1194 -29.59 -14.52 -2.47
C SER A 1194 -29.31 -15.69 -1.52
N CYS A 1195 -28.05 -15.88 -1.12
CA CYS A 1195 -27.67 -16.92 -0.15
C CYS A 1195 -28.35 -16.69 1.21
N LEU A 1196 -28.42 -15.45 1.69
CA LEU A 1196 -29.10 -15.10 2.94
C LEU A 1196 -30.60 -15.39 2.85
N ALA A 1197 -31.26 -15.02 1.74
CA ALA A 1197 -32.69 -15.25 1.51
C ALA A 1197 -33.05 -16.74 1.43
N LEU A 1198 -32.16 -17.55 0.86
CA LEU A 1198 -32.32 -19.02 0.77
C LEU A 1198 -31.97 -19.75 2.08
N GLY A 1199 -31.47 -19.04 3.09
CA GLY A 1199 -31.11 -19.63 4.38
C GLY A 1199 -29.87 -20.52 4.34
N LEU A 1200 -28.97 -20.31 3.38
CA LEU A 1200 -27.73 -21.07 3.27
C LEU A 1200 -26.76 -20.66 4.38
N LYS A 1201 -26.25 -21.62 5.17
CA LYS A 1201 -25.32 -21.37 6.29
C LYS A 1201 -24.35 -22.54 6.49
N PRO A 1202 -23.13 -22.31 7.01
CA PRO A 1202 -22.47 -21.02 7.16
C PRO A 1202 -21.94 -20.46 5.82
N ILE A 1203 -21.88 -19.14 5.68
CA ILE A 1203 -21.33 -18.47 4.48
C ILE A 1203 -20.04 -17.77 4.87
N HIS A 1204 -18.91 -18.25 4.37
CA HIS A 1204 -17.62 -17.62 4.58
C HIS A 1204 -17.44 -16.49 3.55
N VAL A 1205 -17.18 -15.25 3.97
CA VAL A 1205 -17.16 -14.06 3.11
C VAL A 1205 -15.86 -13.28 3.30
N GLY A 1206 -15.16 -12.96 2.19
CA GLY A 1206 -13.96 -12.12 2.25
C GLY A 1206 -13.37 -11.73 0.89
N PRO A 1207 -12.09 -11.31 0.82
CA PRO A 1207 -11.11 -11.33 1.93
C PRO A 1207 -11.40 -10.31 3.03
N ALA A 1208 -11.83 -9.09 2.71
CA ALA A 1208 -12.34 -8.13 3.68
C ALA A 1208 -13.87 -8.14 3.74
N LEU A 1209 -14.45 -7.74 4.86
CA LEU A 1209 -15.90 -7.51 4.96
C LEU A 1209 -16.30 -6.20 4.27
N PRO A 1210 -17.56 -6.08 3.80
CA PRO A 1210 -18.03 -4.83 3.21
C PRO A 1210 -18.02 -3.66 4.18
N ALA A 1211 -17.36 -2.56 3.79
CA ALA A 1211 -17.14 -1.38 4.62
C ALA A 1211 -18.43 -0.63 5.05
N PHE A 1212 -19.54 -0.90 4.36
CA PHE A 1212 -20.86 -0.34 4.66
C PHE A 1212 -21.63 -1.15 5.73
N ILE A 1213 -21.08 -2.27 6.20
CA ILE A 1213 -21.63 -3.05 7.30
C ILE A 1213 -20.93 -2.62 8.60
N THR A 1214 -21.70 -2.07 9.53
CA THR A 1214 -21.21 -1.70 10.86
C THR A 1214 -21.03 -2.94 11.73
N PRO A 1215 -20.25 -2.86 12.84
CA PRO A 1215 -20.08 -3.98 13.76
C PRO A 1215 -21.41 -4.56 14.28
N ASP A 1216 -22.40 -3.70 14.59
CA ASP A 1216 -23.71 -4.15 15.07
C ASP A 1216 -24.49 -4.91 13.99
N VAL A 1217 -24.44 -4.42 12.74
CA VAL A 1217 -25.11 -5.12 11.62
C VAL A 1217 -24.39 -6.43 11.31
N LEU A 1218 -23.07 -6.46 11.41
CA LEU A 1218 -22.28 -7.68 11.27
C LEU A 1218 -22.68 -8.72 12.32
N ASP A 1219 -22.84 -8.32 13.58
CA ASP A 1219 -23.28 -9.23 14.65
C ASP A 1219 -24.65 -9.86 14.34
N VAL A 1220 -25.59 -9.07 13.79
CA VAL A 1220 -26.87 -9.58 13.30
C VAL A 1220 -26.67 -10.58 12.15
N LEU A 1221 -25.80 -10.29 11.19
CA LEU A 1221 -25.49 -11.18 10.06
C LEU A 1221 -24.84 -12.50 10.50
N VAL A 1222 -23.92 -12.44 11.46
CA VAL A 1222 -23.26 -13.61 12.06
C VAL A 1222 -24.29 -14.45 12.82
N THR A 1223 -24.98 -13.84 13.79
CA THR A 1223 -25.86 -14.55 14.72
C THR A 1223 -27.11 -15.09 14.04
N LYS A 1224 -27.75 -14.30 13.16
CA LYS A 1224 -29.01 -14.73 12.51
C LYS A 1224 -28.77 -15.48 11.21
N PHE A 1225 -27.73 -15.15 10.44
CA PHE A 1225 -27.55 -15.69 9.10
C PHE A 1225 -26.27 -16.51 8.91
N GLY A 1226 -25.47 -16.74 9.96
CA GLY A 1226 -24.29 -17.62 9.87
C GLY A 1226 -23.20 -17.10 8.94
N VAL A 1227 -23.13 -15.78 8.73
CA VAL A 1227 -22.04 -15.15 7.99
C VAL A 1227 -20.75 -15.31 8.80
N CYS A 1228 -19.70 -15.78 8.15
CA CYS A 1228 -18.39 -16.03 8.74
C CYS A 1228 -17.34 -15.18 8.01
N PRO A 1229 -16.74 -14.16 8.65
CA PRO A 1229 -15.60 -13.46 8.08
C PRO A 1229 -14.42 -14.43 7.89
N LEU A 1230 -13.66 -14.27 6.80
CA LEU A 1230 -12.45 -15.07 6.58
C LEU A 1230 -11.36 -14.76 7.61
N GLY A 1231 -10.63 -15.78 8.01
CA GLY A 1231 -9.46 -15.70 8.89
C GLY A 1231 -8.31 -16.56 8.38
N ASP A 1232 -7.69 -17.33 9.27
CA ASP A 1232 -6.63 -18.26 8.90
C ASP A 1232 -7.18 -19.46 8.12
N VAL A 1233 -6.56 -19.79 6.99
CA VAL A 1233 -6.99 -20.87 6.08
C VAL A 1233 -7.10 -22.21 6.80
N ASN A 1234 -6.16 -22.55 7.70
CA ASN A 1234 -6.19 -23.85 8.36
C ASN A 1234 -7.34 -23.92 9.37
N LYS A 1235 -7.51 -22.88 10.19
CA LYS A 1235 -8.61 -22.81 11.16
C LYS A 1235 -9.97 -22.81 10.48
N ASP A 1236 -10.11 -22.10 9.38
CA ASP A 1236 -11.37 -22.04 8.65
C ASP A 1236 -11.65 -23.37 7.92
N LEU A 1237 -10.63 -24.01 7.35
CA LEU A 1237 -10.75 -25.36 6.79
C LEU A 1237 -11.14 -26.39 7.87
N GLU A 1238 -10.51 -26.36 9.04
CA GLU A 1238 -10.86 -27.22 10.17
C GLU A 1238 -12.33 -27.05 10.56
N LYS A 1239 -12.81 -25.80 10.69
CA LYS A 1239 -14.23 -25.51 10.96
C LYS A 1239 -15.13 -26.03 9.85
N MET A 1240 -14.77 -25.82 8.58
CA MET A 1240 -15.56 -26.29 7.44
C MET A 1240 -15.66 -27.81 7.38
N LEU A 1241 -14.60 -28.53 7.76
CA LEU A 1241 -14.58 -29.99 7.82
C LEU A 1241 -15.29 -30.53 9.06
N ALA A 1242 -15.20 -29.84 10.20
CA ALA A 1242 -15.85 -30.20 11.46
C ALA A 1242 -17.34 -29.87 11.49
N ALA A 1243 -17.82 -28.91 10.69
CA ALA A 1243 -19.23 -28.58 10.57
C ALA A 1243 -20.00 -29.80 10.03
N THR A 1244 -20.58 -30.60 10.90
CA THR A 1244 -21.33 -31.81 10.54
C THR A 1244 -22.48 -31.44 9.60
N GLY A 1245 -22.43 -31.88 8.35
CA GLY A 1245 -23.67 -32.28 7.67
C GLY A 1245 -24.14 -33.54 8.41
N ALA A 1246 -25.39 -33.56 8.87
CA ALA A 1246 -25.89 -34.65 9.70
C ALA A 1246 -25.57 -36.02 9.06
N SER A 1247 -25.06 -36.94 9.88
CA SER A 1247 -24.78 -38.35 9.55
C SER A 1247 -25.97 -39.05 8.92
#